data_AF-A0A0U5FAS5-F1
#
_entry.id   AF-A0A0U5FAS5-F1
#
_cell.length_a   1.000
_cell.length_b   1.000
_cell.length_c   1.000
_cell.angle_alpha   90.00
_cell.angle_beta   90.00
_cell.angle_gamma   90.00
#
_symmetry.space_group_name_H-M   'P 1'
#
loop_
_entity.id
_entity.type
_entity.pdbx_description
1 polymer ?
#
loop_
_entity_poly.entity_id
_entity_poly.type
_entity_poly.pdbx_seq_one_letter_code
_entity_poly.pdbx_strand_id
1 'polypeptide(L)'
;MGINAATTRQHTIYDPTCGSGSLLLKAHDAAPDGLSIYGQEKDVATFALARMNMVIHNCADAELWRENTLTKPYHKGPNGLLKQFDFIVANPPFSDKAWSTGLNPDEDEFGRFAYGTPPAKNGDYAYLLHVLASMKSTGKAVIVLPHGVLFRGNAEADIRQELLKRGYIKAIIGLPANLFYGTGIPACLVVLDKEHAAARKGIFMIDASKGFVKDGNKNRLRDQDVHKIVDVLQRSVQIEGFSRMVPSAEIDENDGNLNIPRYIDGSEAEDLQDIEAHLKGGIPARDVDALQEYWDVMPGLRADLFGPGDRPGYLAAKVESTEVRATIHAHAEFEAFAATVRGIFAAWREANIEAMRSFDKGHHPTDLIHALSEDLLTRFRKAPLVDAYDTYQHIMTYWSEMMQDDAYQIASEGWDVAKVIRELVKDADGKFTEEPDIVLGNGRSAKKLKAEVIPPALIVARYFAAEQAEVDELEAKAEELGRQLEELEEEHSGEDGLLVEAQTDAGKLTAASVKARLKAIKGNADAKEEFALLRQWSALSVEHGDAARAFKEAQAALNAMVVKQYAKLPDADSKALVVEDKWIATLREAMDGELDRTAQALTMRIKSLTERYAAPLPELNNAVADLEAKVAKHLEHMGFDA
;
A
#
# COMPACT_ATOMS: atom_id res chain seq x y z
N MET A 1 -4.65 6.89 23.60
CA MET A 1 -4.49 8.16 24.35
C MET A 1 -5.76 8.61 25.09
N GLY A 2 -6.84 7.83 25.10
CA GLY A 2 -8.02 8.12 25.93
C GLY A 2 -8.97 9.20 25.39
N ILE A 3 -8.66 9.83 24.24
CA ILE A 3 -9.56 10.79 23.59
C ILE A 3 -10.94 10.19 23.32
N ASN A 4 -11.00 8.92 22.90
CA ASN A 4 -12.27 8.22 22.65
C ASN A 4 -13.13 8.04 23.93
N ALA A 5 -12.54 8.21 25.13
CA ALA A 5 -13.27 8.20 26.39
C ALA A 5 -13.79 9.61 26.80
N ALA A 6 -13.46 10.65 26.04
CA ALA A 6 -13.98 11.99 26.24
C ALA A 6 -15.39 12.10 25.66
N THR A 7 -16.39 11.87 26.49
CA THR A 7 -17.82 11.90 26.14
C THR A 7 -18.50 13.24 26.48
N THR A 8 -17.71 14.29 26.67
CA THR A 8 -18.23 15.63 26.94
C THR A 8 -17.34 16.68 26.30
N ARG A 9 -17.99 17.72 25.75
CA ARG A 9 -17.31 18.95 25.26
C ARG A 9 -16.61 19.77 26.34
N GLN A 10 -16.60 19.29 27.60
CA GLN A 10 -15.81 19.89 28.68
C GLN A 10 -14.33 19.52 28.58
N HIS A 11 -13.99 18.44 27.86
CA HIS A 11 -12.62 18.11 27.57
C HIS A 11 -12.04 19.04 26.51
N THR A 12 -10.79 19.41 26.74
CA THR A 12 -10.09 20.45 25.97
C THR A 12 -8.90 19.86 25.23
N ILE A 13 -8.70 20.32 23.99
CA ILE A 13 -7.52 19.99 23.20
C ILE A 13 -6.74 21.25 22.82
N TYR A 14 -5.43 21.18 22.91
CA TYR A 14 -4.54 22.29 22.57
C TYR A 14 -3.43 21.86 21.59
N ASP A 15 -3.10 22.75 20.65
CA ASP A 15 -1.89 22.67 19.84
C ASP A 15 -1.15 24.03 19.85
N PRO A 16 0.06 24.11 20.46
CA PRO A 16 0.84 25.34 20.57
C PRO A 16 1.46 25.81 19.24
N THR A 17 1.40 24.98 18.20
CA THR A 17 2.00 25.19 16.88
C THR A 17 1.06 24.64 15.81
N CYS A 18 -0.19 25.11 15.82
CA CYS A 18 -1.29 24.40 15.19
C CYS A 18 -1.26 24.35 13.66
N GLY A 19 -0.41 25.15 13.00
CA GLY A 19 -0.33 25.18 11.54
C GLY A 19 -1.70 25.47 10.93
N SER A 20 -2.12 24.64 9.98
CA SER A 20 -3.44 24.70 9.33
C SER A 20 -4.61 24.23 10.23
N GLY A 21 -4.36 23.84 11.47
CA GLY A 21 -5.36 23.29 12.39
C GLY A 21 -5.81 21.85 12.06
N SER A 22 -5.25 21.21 11.03
CA SER A 22 -5.67 19.88 10.59
C SER A 22 -5.47 18.80 11.64
N LEU A 23 -4.39 18.87 12.44
CA LEU A 23 -4.12 17.91 13.52
C LEU A 23 -5.15 18.04 14.66
N LEU A 24 -5.53 19.28 14.99
CA LEU A 24 -6.58 19.55 15.99
C LEU A 24 -7.93 19.00 15.54
N LEU A 25 -8.31 19.21 14.27
CA LEU A 25 -9.56 18.70 13.72
C LEU A 25 -9.60 17.16 13.77
N LYS A 26 -8.53 16.48 13.35
CA LYS A 26 -8.47 15.00 13.41
C LYS A 26 -8.63 14.47 14.83
N ALA A 27 -8.05 15.14 15.82
CA ALA A 27 -8.18 14.74 17.21
C ALA A 27 -9.54 15.11 17.82
N HIS A 28 -10.18 16.20 17.35
CA HIS A 28 -11.56 16.54 17.68
C HIS A 28 -12.53 15.47 17.15
N ASP A 29 -12.41 15.09 15.87
CA ASP A 29 -13.27 14.11 15.21
C ASP A 29 -13.13 12.70 15.80
N ALA A 30 -11.97 12.39 16.39
CA ALA A 30 -11.75 11.12 17.08
C ALA A 30 -12.48 11.03 18.44
N ALA A 31 -12.97 12.14 18.99
CA ALA A 31 -13.77 12.15 20.21
C ALA A 31 -15.27 12.05 19.87
N PRO A 32 -16.04 11.14 20.51
CA PRO A 32 -17.46 10.93 20.16
C PRO A 32 -18.33 12.19 20.14
N ASP A 33 -18.11 13.12 21.06
CA ASP A 33 -18.87 14.37 21.19
C ASP A 33 -18.09 15.63 20.77
N GLY A 34 -16.88 15.43 20.22
CA GLY A 34 -15.90 16.48 19.95
C GLY A 34 -15.24 17.05 21.22
N LEU A 35 -14.21 17.87 21.01
CA LEU A 35 -13.42 18.56 22.05
C LEU A 35 -13.48 20.08 21.88
N SER A 36 -13.38 20.85 22.97
CA SER A 36 -13.12 22.29 22.85
C SER A 36 -11.71 22.53 22.32
N ILE A 37 -11.61 23.18 21.16
CA ILE A 37 -10.35 23.36 20.42
C ILE A 37 -9.67 24.67 20.81
N TYR A 38 -8.38 24.57 21.13
CA TYR A 38 -7.48 25.68 21.38
C TYR A 38 -6.24 25.55 20.51
N GLY A 39 -5.79 26.65 19.91
CA GLY A 39 -4.58 26.62 19.06
C GLY A 39 -3.84 27.93 19.04
N GLN A 40 -2.56 27.86 18.71
CA GLN A 40 -1.73 29.04 18.48
C GLN A 40 -0.82 28.83 17.27
N GLU A 41 -0.78 29.82 16.38
CA GLU A 41 0.06 29.81 15.17
C GLU A 41 0.77 31.17 15.02
N LYS A 42 2.04 31.15 14.67
CA LYS A 42 2.87 32.34 14.53
C LYS A 42 2.70 32.98 13.16
N ASP A 43 2.64 32.18 12.09
CA ASP A 43 2.54 32.67 10.72
C ASP A 43 1.14 33.19 10.40
N VAL A 44 1.08 34.37 9.77
CA VAL A 44 -0.17 35.09 9.52
C VAL A 44 -1.04 34.37 8.50
N ALA A 45 -0.44 33.88 7.41
CA ALA A 45 -1.16 33.23 6.33
C ALA A 45 -1.69 31.85 6.79
N THR A 46 -0.85 31.10 7.49
CA THR A 46 -1.17 29.78 8.05
C THR A 46 -2.24 29.88 9.13
N PHE A 47 -2.19 30.89 9.99
CA PHE A 47 -3.26 31.17 10.95
C PHE A 47 -4.60 31.48 10.27
N ALA A 48 -4.59 32.27 9.20
CA ALA A 48 -5.81 32.56 8.44
C ALA A 48 -6.40 31.28 7.83
N LEU A 49 -5.54 30.41 7.27
CA LEU A 49 -5.94 29.09 6.77
C LEU A 49 -6.54 28.23 7.88
N ALA A 50 -5.93 28.19 9.07
CA ALA A 50 -6.44 27.43 10.21
C ALA A 50 -7.85 27.87 10.61
N ARG A 51 -8.10 29.18 10.68
CA ARG A 51 -9.43 29.72 10.97
C ARG A 51 -10.47 29.34 9.92
N MET A 52 -10.12 29.42 8.64
CA MET A 52 -11.00 28.98 7.56
C MET A 52 -11.30 27.49 7.66
N ASN A 53 -10.27 26.68 7.93
CA ASN A 53 -10.37 25.23 8.05
C ASN A 53 -11.33 24.82 9.19
N MET A 54 -11.23 25.48 10.35
CA MET A 54 -12.14 25.29 11.47
C MET A 54 -13.60 25.59 11.10
N VAL A 55 -13.86 26.68 10.37
CA VAL A 55 -15.23 27.04 9.95
C VAL A 55 -15.82 25.99 9.01
N ILE A 56 -15.05 25.51 8.02
CA ILE A 56 -15.49 24.51 7.04
C ILE A 56 -15.84 23.18 7.73
N HIS A 57 -15.12 22.81 8.79
CA HIS A 57 -15.36 21.61 9.58
C HIS A 57 -16.32 21.85 10.77
N ASN A 58 -17.15 22.90 10.71
CA ASN A 58 -18.17 23.21 11.72
C ASN A 58 -17.63 23.39 13.16
N CYS A 59 -16.37 23.82 13.29
CA CYS A 59 -15.66 24.09 14.54
C CYS A 59 -15.39 25.59 14.71
N ALA A 60 -16.36 26.44 14.33
CA ALA A 60 -16.19 27.91 14.33
C ALA A 60 -16.00 28.52 15.73
N ASP A 61 -16.29 27.76 16.79
CA ASP A 61 -16.07 28.09 18.20
C ASP A 61 -14.63 27.81 18.69
N ALA A 62 -13.76 27.26 17.84
CA ALA A 62 -12.35 27.04 18.16
C ALA A 62 -11.62 28.35 18.51
N GLU A 63 -10.87 28.34 19.62
CA GLU A 63 -10.11 29.49 20.10
C GLU A 63 -8.68 29.45 19.54
N LEU A 64 -8.48 30.10 18.40
CA LEU A 64 -7.17 30.22 17.75
C LEU A 64 -6.55 31.60 17.96
N TRP A 65 -5.25 31.65 18.27
CA TRP A 65 -4.51 32.90 18.41
C TRP A 65 -3.29 33.00 17.46
N ARG A 66 -3.00 34.23 17.01
CA ARG A 66 -1.92 34.52 16.06
C ARG A 66 -0.74 35.21 16.72
N GLU A 67 0.21 34.44 17.24
CA GLU A 67 1.47 34.94 17.80
C GLU A 67 2.43 33.78 18.12
N ASN A 68 3.72 34.04 18.35
CA ASN A 68 4.66 33.02 18.83
C ASN A 68 4.31 32.49 20.23
N THR A 69 4.08 31.18 20.35
CA THR A 69 3.72 30.48 21.60
C THR A 69 4.78 30.59 22.70
N LEU A 70 6.06 30.64 22.34
CA LEU A 70 7.15 30.70 23.32
C LEU A 70 7.28 32.10 23.91
N THR A 71 7.28 33.15 23.07
CA THR A 71 7.51 34.53 23.55
C THR A 71 6.24 35.21 24.06
N LYS A 72 5.06 34.88 23.51
CA LYS A 72 3.77 35.47 23.89
C LYS A 72 2.68 34.39 23.87
N PRO A 73 2.69 33.46 24.83
CA PRO A 73 1.62 32.48 24.97
C PRO A 73 0.29 33.19 25.28
N TYR A 74 -0.73 32.89 24.49
CA TYR A 74 -2.03 33.55 24.63
C TYR A 74 -2.94 32.89 25.65
N HIS A 75 -2.98 31.55 25.63
CA HIS A 75 -3.90 30.75 26.42
C HIS A 75 -3.47 30.74 27.89
N LYS A 76 -4.03 31.66 28.68
CA LYS A 76 -3.76 31.83 30.12
C LYS A 76 -5.01 31.55 30.95
N GLY A 77 -4.81 30.97 32.13
CA GLY A 77 -5.85 30.77 33.13
C GLY A 77 -6.15 32.04 33.95
N PRO A 78 -7.16 32.00 34.83
CA PRO A 78 -7.54 33.16 35.65
C PRO A 78 -6.44 33.69 36.58
N ASN A 79 -5.46 32.84 36.92
CA ASN A 79 -4.32 33.17 37.76
C ASN A 79 -3.13 33.78 36.98
N GLY A 80 -3.29 34.02 35.67
CA GLY A 80 -2.23 34.54 34.80
C GLY A 80 -1.21 33.51 34.33
N LEU A 81 -1.25 32.27 34.86
CA LEU A 81 -0.42 31.16 34.39
C LEU A 81 -0.98 30.57 33.09
N LEU A 82 -0.24 29.68 32.45
CA LEU A 82 -0.71 28.97 31.26
C LEU A 82 -2.01 28.19 31.57
N LYS A 83 -2.96 28.27 30.64
CA LYS A 83 -4.16 27.42 30.68
C LYS A 83 -3.72 25.97 30.52
N GLN A 84 -4.32 25.08 31.30
CA GLN A 84 -4.02 23.66 31.27
C GLN A 84 -5.10 22.86 30.55
N PHE A 85 -4.67 21.91 29.73
CA PHE A 85 -5.53 21.13 28.82
C PHE A 85 -5.52 19.64 29.14
N ASP A 86 -6.60 18.95 28.75
CA ASP A 86 -6.75 17.49 28.91
C ASP A 86 -5.89 16.75 27.89
N PHE A 87 -5.94 17.21 26.64
CA PHE A 87 -5.20 16.64 25.52
C PHE A 87 -4.35 17.72 24.85
N ILE A 88 -3.14 17.35 24.45
CA ILE A 88 -2.27 18.22 23.63
C ILE A 88 -1.71 17.41 22.48
N VAL A 89 -1.81 17.95 21.28
CA VAL A 89 -1.16 17.42 20.08
C VAL A 89 -0.27 18.51 19.52
N ALA A 90 0.94 18.18 19.09
CA ALA A 90 1.86 19.20 18.61
C ALA A 90 2.82 18.66 17.55
N ASN A 91 3.02 19.45 16.50
CA ASN A 91 4.07 19.26 15.51
C ASN A 91 4.87 20.56 15.36
N PRO A 92 5.74 20.89 16.35
CA PRO A 92 6.49 22.13 16.34
C PRO A 92 7.53 22.16 15.20
N PRO A 93 8.03 23.36 14.82
CA PRO A 93 9.13 23.46 13.88
C PRO A 93 10.39 22.74 14.42
N PHE A 94 10.95 21.84 13.61
CA PHE A 94 12.10 21.03 14.04
C PHE A 94 13.36 21.90 14.17
N SER A 95 14.01 21.77 15.32
CA SER A 95 15.28 22.42 15.65
C SER A 95 15.26 23.93 15.40
N ASP A 96 14.20 24.61 15.86
CA ASP A 96 14.08 26.07 15.79
C ASP A 96 15.31 26.73 16.44
N LYS A 97 16.13 27.38 15.61
CA LYS A 97 17.38 28.03 16.02
C LYS A 97 17.18 29.39 16.67
N ALA A 98 15.96 29.94 16.59
CA ALA A 98 15.61 31.27 17.05
C ALA A 98 14.56 31.24 18.16
N TRP A 99 14.30 30.07 18.77
CA TRP A 99 13.22 29.86 19.74
C TRP A 99 13.28 30.81 20.95
N SER A 100 14.49 31.19 21.39
CA SER A 100 14.72 32.09 22.53
C SER A 100 14.77 33.57 22.14
N THR A 101 14.58 33.91 20.85
CA THR A 101 14.60 35.31 20.41
C THR A 101 13.40 36.04 20.98
N GLY A 102 13.65 36.99 21.89
CA GLY A 102 12.58 37.74 22.56
C GLY A 102 11.97 37.01 23.76
N LEU A 103 12.65 35.97 24.29
CA LEU A 103 12.31 35.27 25.52
C LEU A 103 13.59 35.09 26.35
N ASN A 104 13.56 35.48 27.63
CA ASN A 104 14.61 35.12 28.58
C ASN A 104 14.16 33.89 29.38
N PRO A 105 14.73 32.69 29.17
CA PRO A 105 14.29 31.49 29.87
C PRO A 105 14.46 31.55 31.39
N ASP A 106 15.45 32.30 31.88
CA ASP A 106 15.75 32.43 33.30
C ASP A 106 14.72 33.32 34.03
N GLU A 107 13.96 34.13 33.28
CA GLU A 107 12.91 35.03 33.77
C GLU A 107 11.51 34.59 33.29
N ASP A 108 11.34 33.31 32.96
CA ASP A 108 10.07 32.78 32.45
C ASP A 108 8.97 32.80 33.52
N GLU A 109 8.01 33.72 33.37
CA GLU A 109 6.87 33.91 34.29
C GLU A 109 5.96 32.67 34.42
N PHE A 110 6.08 31.70 33.50
CA PHE A 110 5.27 30.49 33.47
C PHE A 110 5.97 29.25 34.06
N GLY A 111 7.24 29.36 34.43
CA GLY A 111 8.02 28.24 35.00
C GLY A 111 8.23 27.06 34.03
N ARG A 112 8.20 27.28 32.72
CA ARG A 112 8.34 26.23 31.70
C ARG A 112 9.71 25.56 31.74
N PHE A 113 10.76 26.32 32.04
CA PHE A 113 12.15 25.86 32.04
C PHE A 113 12.65 25.37 33.40
N ALA A 114 11.74 25.04 34.33
CA ALA A 114 12.08 24.56 35.68
C ALA A 114 12.88 23.25 35.69
N TYR A 115 12.91 22.50 34.59
CA TYR A 115 13.68 21.25 34.45
C TYR A 115 15.01 21.45 33.70
N GLY A 116 15.34 22.69 33.35
CA GLY A 116 16.53 23.04 32.58
C GLY A 116 16.19 23.87 31.34
N THR A 117 17.17 24.66 30.91
CA THR A 117 17.06 25.55 29.75
C THR A 117 17.65 24.88 28.51
N PRO A 118 16.89 24.71 27.40
CA PRO A 118 17.40 24.14 26.17
C PRO A 118 18.53 24.99 25.55
N PRO A 119 19.38 24.42 24.68
CA PRO A 119 20.38 25.20 23.94
C PRO A 119 19.73 26.29 23.07
N ALA A 120 20.28 27.51 23.04
CA ALA A 120 19.70 28.65 22.32
C ALA A 120 19.45 28.41 20.81
N LYS A 121 20.22 27.51 20.19
CA LYS A 121 20.08 27.15 18.76
C LYS A 121 19.26 25.87 18.52
N ASN A 122 18.55 25.38 19.53
CA ASN A 122 17.71 24.20 19.40
C ASN A 122 16.47 24.26 20.31
N GLY A 123 15.33 24.58 19.71
CA GLY A 123 14.06 24.78 20.43
C GLY A 123 13.25 23.52 20.72
N ASP A 124 13.69 22.32 20.32
CA ASP A 124 12.89 21.09 20.43
C ASP A 124 12.36 20.87 21.87
N TYR A 125 13.25 20.96 22.87
CA TYR A 125 12.85 20.85 24.28
C TYR A 125 12.09 22.08 24.79
N ALA A 126 12.23 23.26 24.19
CA ALA A 126 11.46 24.43 24.61
C ALA A 126 9.97 24.24 24.34
N TYR A 127 9.63 23.68 23.18
CA TYR A 127 8.25 23.30 22.85
C TYR A 127 7.74 22.14 23.71
N LEU A 128 8.55 21.09 23.93
CA LEU A 128 8.17 19.97 24.80
C LEU A 128 7.88 20.44 26.24
N LEU A 129 8.72 21.33 26.78
CA LEU A 129 8.54 21.90 28.12
C LEU A 129 7.32 22.82 28.21
N HIS A 130 7.04 23.60 27.15
CA HIS A 130 5.80 24.36 27.06
C HIS A 130 4.58 23.43 27.05
N VAL A 131 4.60 22.34 26.27
CA VAL A 131 3.54 21.31 26.28
C VAL A 131 3.36 20.77 27.70
N LEU A 132 4.43 20.38 28.39
CA LEU A 132 4.35 19.90 29.76
C LEU A 132 3.75 20.93 30.73
N ALA A 133 4.09 22.20 30.61
CA ALA A 133 3.52 23.26 31.47
C ALA A 133 2.02 23.46 31.23
N SER A 134 1.57 23.28 29.98
CA SER A 134 0.17 23.41 29.55
C SER A 134 -0.66 22.13 29.77
N MET A 135 -0.10 21.04 30.28
CA MET A 135 -0.86 19.82 30.60
C MET A 135 -1.46 19.86 32.01
N LYS A 136 -2.75 19.50 32.14
CA LYS A 136 -3.36 19.16 33.44
C LYS A 136 -2.62 18.00 34.12
N SER A 137 -2.82 17.80 35.42
CA SER A 137 -2.23 16.65 36.15
C SER A 137 -2.66 15.27 35.63
N THR A 138 -3.85 15.19 35.02
CA THR A 138 -4.37 13.99 34.32
C THR A 138 -4.13 14.03 32.81
N GLY A 139 -3.54 15.12 32.31
CA GLY A 139 -3.42 15.43 30.90
C GLY A 139 -2.47 14.51 30.15
N LYS A 140 -2.71 14.39 28.85
CA LYS A 140 -1.99 13.51 27.93
C LYS A 140 -1.56 14.29 26.70
N ALA A 141 -0.35 14.05 26.21
CA ALA A 141 0.13 14.73 25.01
C ALA A 141 0.87 13.80 24.06
N VAL A 142 0.77 14.09 22.76
CA VAL A 142 1.65 13.50 21.74
C VAL A 142 2.33 14.64 21.01
N ILE A 143 3.66 14.65 21.04
CA ILE A 143 4.48 15.65 20.35
C ILE A 143 5.39 14.96 19.33
N VAL A 144 5.40 15.47 18.11
CA VAL A 144 6.29 15.04 17.04
C VAL A 144 7.62 15.78 17.19
N LEU A 145 8.74 15.06 17.26
CA LEU A 145 10.07 15.64 17.42
C LEU A 145 11.11 14.87 16.58
N PRO A 146 12.25 15.48 16.21
CA PRO A 146 13.36 14.76 15.60
C PRO A 146 14.03 13.84 16.63
N HIS A 147 14.64 12.73 16.17
CA HIS A 147 15.28 11.73 17.07
C HIS A 147 16.35 12.31 18.01
N GLY A 148 16.96 13.46 17.67
CA GLY A 148 17.99 14.04 18.52
C GLY A 148 17.53 14.33 19.95
N VAL A 149 16.23 14.61 20.19
CA VAL A 149 15.72 14.78 21.57
C VAL A 149 15.93 13.53 22.44
N LEU A 150 16.02 12.36 21.81
CA LEU A 150 16.18 11.09 22.50
C LEU A 150 17.61 10.88 23.04
N PHE A 151 18.63 11.47 22.43
CA PHE A 151 20.02 11.10 22.71
C PHE A 151 21.04 12.25 22.77
N ARG A 152 20.68 13.48 22.38
CA ARG A 152 21.60 14.62 22.49
C ARG A 152 22.00 14.85 23.95
N GLY A 153 23.26 15.25 24.14
CA GLY A 153 23.92 15.44 25.44
C GLY A 153 23.72 16.82 26.07
N ASN A 154 24.55 17.16 27.05
CA ASN A 154 24.58 18.45 27.75
C ASN A 154 23.21 18.81 28.36
N ALA A 155 22.79 20.08 28.25
CA ALA A 155 21.53 20.58 28.81
C ALA A 155 20.30 19.75 28.41
N GLU A 156 20.26 19.18 27.20
CA GLU A 156 19.15 18.32 26.78
C GLU A 156 19.15 16.96 27.49
N ALA A 157 20.32 16.42 27.84
CA ALA A 157 20.42 15.24 28.69
C ALA A 157 19.94 15.51 30.12
N ASP A 158 20.29 16.67 30.69
CA ASP A 158 19.84 17.08 32.03
C ASP A 158 18.31 17.21 32.07
N ILE A 159 17.72 17.89 31.08
CA ILE A 159 16.26 18.00 30.96
C ILE A 159 15.64 16.61 30.83
N ARG A 160 16.17 15.76 29.94
CA ARG A 160 15.65 14.39 29.73
C ARG A 160 15.65 13.58 31.03
N GLN A 161 16.74 13.64 31.79
CA GLN A 161 16.88 12.98 33.09
C GLN A 161 15.81 13.43 34.08
N GLU A 162 15.53 14.73 34.16
CA GLU A 162 14.45 15.25 35.02
C GLU A 162 13.05 14.77 34.60
N LEU A 163 12.80 14.66 33.30
CA LEU A 163 11.53 14.12 32.78
C LEU A 163 11.38 12.62 33.07
N LEU A 164 12.49 11.86 32.97
CA LEU A 164 12.55 10.43 33.29
C LEU A 164 12.27 10.17 34.77
N LYS A 165 12.91 10.92 35.68
CA LYS A 165 12.68 10.80 37.14
C LYS A 165 11.23 11.03 37.54
N ARG A 166 10.54 11.91 36.82
CA ARG A 166 9.11 12.22 37.05
C ARG A 166 8.17 11.22 36.38
N GLY A 167 8.71 10.37 35.52
CA GLY A 167 7.95 9.39 34.74
C GLY A 167 7.02 10.01 33.72
N TYR A 168 7.24 11.25 33.26
CA TYR A 168 6.30 11.94 32.36
C TYR A 168 6.25 11.36 30.95
N ILE A 169 7.35 10.78 30.48
CA ILE A 169 7.41 10.08 29.19
C ILE A 169 6.81 8.69 29.38
N LYS A 170 5.75 8.38 28.65
CA LYS A 170 5.05 7.09 28.70
C LYS A 170 5.51 6.15 27.60
N ALA A 171 5.66 6.66 26.39
CA ALA A 171 6.06 5.89 25.23
C ALA A 171 6.83 6.73 24.21
N ILE A 172 7.63 6.05 23.39
CA ILE A 172 8.38 6.62 22.27
C ILE A 172 8.12 5.77 21.04
N ILE A 173 7.75 6.40 19.94
CA ILE A 173 7.44 5.72 18.68
C ILE A 173 8.37 6.29 17.61
N GLY A 174 9.31 5.51 17.11
CA GLY A 174 10.16 5.87 15.98
C GLY A 174 9.37 5.72 14.69
N LEU A 175 9.36 6.76 13.86
CA LEU A 175 8.65 6.76 12.58
C LEU A 175 9.63 6.57 11.41
N PRO A 176 9.12 6.12 10.24
CA PRO A 176 9.91 6.09 9.01
C PRO A 176 10.58 7.43 8.67
N ALA A 177 11.75 7.34 8.04
CA ALA A 177 12.37 8.51 7.41
C ALA A 177 11.51 9.04 6.25
N ASN A 178 11.80 10.25 5.77
CA ASN A 178 11.12 10.86 4.59
C ASN A 178 9.58 10.94 4.65
N LEU A 179 8.96 10.95 5.84
CA LEU A 179 7.51 11.18 5.98
C LEU A 179 7.11 12.65 5.84
N PHE A 180 7.94 13.57 6.34
CA PHE A 180 7.59 14.98 6.45
C PHE A 180 8.03 15.77 5.21
N TYR A 181 7.25 16.79 4.85
CA TYR A 181 7.69 17.78 3.86
C TYR A 181 8.82 18.64 4.43
N GLY A 182 9.76 19.06 3.59
CA GLY A 182 10.88 19.93 3.98
C GLY A 182 12.07 19.25 4.68
N THR A 183 11.96 17.98 5.09
CA THR A 183 13.08 17.20 5.65
C THR A 183 13.00 15.73 5.28
N GLY A 184 14.16 15.06 5.24
CA GLY A 184 14.25 13.60 5.12
C GLY A 184 14.55 12.88 6.43
N ILE A 185 14.79 13.63 7.51
CA ILE A 185 15.19 13.11 8.81
C ILE A 185 14.02 12.32 9.42
N PRO A 186 14.27 11.14 10.02
CA PRO A 186 13.25 10.41 10.77
C PRO A 186 12.80 11.18 12.02
N ALA A 187 11.50 11.14 12.28
CA ALA A 187 10.91 11.74 13.47
C ALA A 187 10.45 10.65 14.45
N CYS A 188 10.24 11.04 15.70
CA CYS A 188 9.61 10.21 16.70
C CYS A 188 8.40 10.92 17.30
N LEU A 189 7.43 10.14 17.78
CA LEU A 189 6.37 10.61 18.65
C LEU A 189 6.80 10.39 20.10
N VAL A 190 6.83 11.46 20.88
CA VAL A 190 7.00 11.38 22.33
C VAL A 190 5.62 11.45 22.96
N VAL A 191 5.21 10.36 23.60
CA VAL A 191 3.93 10.24 24.28
C VAL A 191 4.11 10.62 25.75
N LEU A 192 3.48 11.72 26.15
CA LEU A 192 3.51 12.24 27.51
C LEU A 192 2.19 11.93 28.23
N ASP A 193 2.29 11.55 29.49
CA ASP A 193 1.12 11.27 30.32
C ASP A 193 1.46 11.64 31.76
N LYS A 194 0.81 12.67 32.32
CA LYS A 194 1.03 13.05 33.72
C LYS A 194 0.24 12.17 34.70
N GLU A 195 -0.79 11.50 34.20
CA GLU A 195 -1.61 10.63 35.02
C GLU A 195 -0.80 9.40 35.45
N HIS A 196 -0.71 9.15 36.75
CA HIS A 196 0.07 8.06 37.34
C HIS A 196 1.57 8.08 36.99
N ALA A 197 2.14 9.23 36.60
CA ALA A 197 3.55 9.33 36.20
C ALA A 197 4.53 8.84 37.28
N ALA A 198 4.24 9.15 38.55
CA ALA A 198 5.09 8.74 39.69
C ALA A 198 5.16 7.22 39.92
N ALA A 199 4.22 6.44 39.37
CA ALA A 199 4.21 4.97 39.50
C ALA A 199 4.85 4.25 38.31
N ARG A 200 5.29 5.00 37.29
CA ARG A 200 5.77 4.46 36.02
C ARG A 200 7.19 3.89 36.18
N LYS A 201 7.42 2.67 35.69
CA LYS A 201 8.67 1.92 35.88
C LYS A 201 9.50 1.72 34.61
N GLY A 202 9.13 2.41 33.54
CA GLY A 202 9.75 2.24 32.23
C GLY A 202 9.03 3.03 31.15
N ILE A 203 9.56 2.93 29.94
CA ILE A 203 9.01 3.55 28.73
C ILE A 203 8.70 2.44 27.74
N PHE A 204 7.49 2.48 27.17
CA PHE A 204 7.13 1.60 26.08
C PHE A 204 7.68 2.15 24.76
N MET A 205 8.59 1.44 24.12
CA MET A 205 9.21 1.86 22.87
C MET A 205 8.67 1.05 21.69
N ILE A 206 8.44 1.73 20.56
CA ILE A 206 8.05 1.13 19.28
C ILE A 206 9.00 1.64 18.20
N ASP A 207 9.62 0.73 17.44
CA ASP A 207 10.35 1.03 16.21
C ASP A 207 9.45 0.73 15.00
N ALA A 208 8.72 1.75 14.52
CA ALA A 208 7.91 1.64 13.32
C ALA A 208 8.64 2.11 12.06
N SER A 209 9.96 2.27 12.09
CA SER A 209 10.74 2.89 11.01
C SER A 209 10.65 2.16 9.65
N LYS A 210 10.28 0.87 9.67
CA LYS A 210 10.14 0.02 8.48
C LYS A 210 8.72 -0.06 7.90
N GLY A 211 7.68 0.32 8.66
CA GLY A 211 6.29 0.22 8.21
C GLY A 211 5.89 1.42 7.35
N PHE A 212 6.06 1.33 6.03
CA PHE A 212 5.62 2.36 5.07
C PHE A 212 5.54 1.82 3.64
N VAL A 213 4.89 2.60 2.77
CA VAL A 213 5.00 2.47 1.31
C VAL A 213 5.73 3.69 0.74
N LYS A 214 6.46 3.49 -0.37
CA LYS A 214 7.07 4.58 -1.15
C LYS A 214 5.97 5.35 -1.89
N ASP A 215 6.04 6.67 -1.82
CA ASP A 215 5.16 7.61 -2.50
C ASP A 215 6.01 8.72 -3.15
N GLY A 216 6.49 8.42 -4.36
CA GLY A 216 7.52 9.21 -5.03
C GLY A 216 8.78 9.35 -4.18
N ASN A 217 9.18 10.60 -3.89
CA ASN A 217 10.36 10.91 -3.06
C ASN A 217 10.06 10.85 -1.54
N LYS A 218 8.83 10.52 -1.15
CA LYS A 218 8.39 10.46 0.24
C LYS A 218 7.99 9.04 0.62
N ASN A 219 7.90 8.82 1.92
CA ASN A 219 7.30 7.62 2.48
C ASN A 219 5.89 7.99 2.97
N ARG A 220 4.97 7.03 2.92
CA ARG A 220 3.60 7.17 3.43
C ARG A 220 3.29 6.00 4.35
N LEU A 221 2.73 6.29 5.52
CA LEU A 221 2.16 5.26 6.38
C LEU A 221 0.87 4.74 5.74
N ARG A 222 0.74 3.43 5.63
CA ARG A 222 -0.50 2.77 5.24
C ARG A 222 -1.43 2.66 6.44
N ASP A 223 -2.71 2.37 6.21
CA ASP A 223 -3.69 2.19 7.29
C ASP A 223 -3.27 1.07 8.25
N GLN A 224 -2.71 -0.02 7.71
CA GLN A 224 -2.16 -1.11 8.53
C GLN A 224 -1.00 -0.69 9.44
N ASP A 225 -0.13 0.21 8.96
CA ASP A 225 1.04 0.65 9.72
C ASP A 225 0.58 1.47 10.93
N VAL A 226 -0.36 2.40 10.71
CA VAL A 226 -0.97 3.21 11.77
C VAL A 226 -1.72 2.33 12.76
N HIS A 227 -2.54 1.39 12.26
CA HIS A 227 -3.32 0.49 13.11
C HIS A 227 -2.44 -0.37 14.02
N LYS A 228 -1.42 -1.02 13.44
CA LYS A 228 -0.45 -1.84 14.19
C LYS A 228 0.23 -1.05 15.29
N ILE A 229 0.70 0.17 15.01
CA ILE A 229 1.31 1.05 16.02
C ILE A 229 0.31 1.33 17.16
N VAL A 230 -0.93 1.67 16.82
CA VAL A 230 -1.97 2.01 17.81
C VAL A 230 -2.35 0.80 18.66
N ASP A 231 -2.59 -0.36 18.05
CA ASP A 231 -2.92 -1.61 18.72
C ASP A 231 -1.82 -2.03 19.71
N VAL A 232 -0.57 -2.01 19.24
CA VAL A 232 0.62 -2.37 20.02
C VAL A 232 0.81 -1.40 21.18
N LEU A 233 0.66 -0.09 20.96
CA LEU A 233 0.75 0.92 22.01
C LEU A 233 -0.35 0.77 23.07
N GLN A 234 -1.60 0.60 22.66
CA GLN A 234 -2.74 0.55 23.57
C GLN A 234 -2.69 -0.68 24.49
N ARG A 235 -2.26 -1.83 23.95
CA ARG A 235 -2.18 -3.09 24.68
C ARG A 235 -0.80 -3.33 25.29
N SER A 236 0.19 -2.50 24.98
CA SER A 236 1.59 -2.67 25.36
C SER A 236 2.16 -4.05 24.97
N VAL A 237 1.81 -4.53 23.78
CA VAL A 237 2.28 -5.83 23.25
C VAL A 237 3.77 -5.73 22.92
N GLN A 238 4.58 -6.66 23.40
CA GLN A 238 5.99 -6.73 23.04
C GLN A 238 6.16 -7.64 21.83
N ILE A 239 6.84 -7.13 20.79
CA ILE A 239 7.08 -7.82 19.53
C ILE A 239 8.57 -7.68 19.23
N GLU A 240 9.25 -8.80 19.01
CA GLU A 240 10.67 -8.81 18.70
C GLU A 240 10.99 -7.92 17.49
N GLY A 241 12.03 -7.11 17.60
CA GLY A 241 12.43 -6.13 16.58
C GLY A 241 11.46 -4.97 16.33
N PHE A 242 10.33 -4.87 17.04
CA PHE A 242 9.32 -3.83 16.80
C PHE A 242 8.89 -3.07 18.07
N SER A 243 8.65 -3.74 19.20
CA SER A 243 8.19 -3.07 20.43
C SER A 243 8.67 -3.74 21.71
N ARG A 244 9.01 -2.93 22.71
CA ARG A 244 9.53 -3.40 24.00
C ARG A 244 9.17 -2.45 25.15
N MET A 245 8.86 -3.01 26.31
CA MET A 245 8.80 -2.23 27.55
C MET A 245 10.22 -2.13 28.12
N VAL A 246 10.81 -0.93 28.07
CA VAL A 246 12.18 -0.70 28.55
C VAL A 246 12.13 -0.23 30.01
N PRO A 247 12.67 -1.01 30.97
CA PRO A 247 12.67 -0.62 32.38
C PRO A 247 13.51 0.64 32.64
N SER A 248 13.11 1.45 33.62
CA SER A 248 13.86 2.64 34.02
C SER A 248 15.31 2.32 34.42
N ALA A 249 15.56 1.16 35.04
CA ALA A 249 16.91 0.73 35.40
C ALA A 249 17.83 0.56 34.18
N GLU A 250 17.33 -0.03 33.08
CA GLU A 250 18.08 -0.19 31.84
C GLU A 250 18.31 1.17 31.15
N ILE A 251 17.36 2.09 31.27
CA ILE A 251 17.49 3.47 30.78
C ILE A 251 18.57 4.22 31.58
N ASP A 252 18.61 4.04 32.90
CA ASP A 252 19.62 4.66 33.78
C ASP A 252 21.03 4.11 33.49
N GLU A 253 21.16 2.80 33.22
CA GLU A 253 22.42 2.18 32.76
C GLU A 253 22.91 2.75 31.42
N ASN A 254 22.00 3.28 30.60
CA ASN A 254 22.29 3.95 29.33
C ASN A 254 22.39 5.48 29.48
N ASP A 255 22.64 6.01 30.68
CA ASP A 255 22.74 7.44 30.98
C ASP A 255 21.50 8.25 30.53
N GLY A 256 20.32 7.62 30.56
CA GLY A 256 19.06 8.20 30.10
C GLY A 256 19.00 8.43 28.59
N ASN A 257 19.85 7.78 27.80
CA ASN A 257 19.81 7.83 26.34
C ASN A 257 18.61 7.03 25.82
N LEU A 258 17.65 7.66 25.14
CA LEU A 258 16.42 7.04 24.66
C LEU A 258 16.48 6.66 23.17
N ASN A 259 17.68 6.55 22.58
CA ASN A 259 17.84 6.14 21.19
C ASN A 259 17.30 4.72 20.99
N ILE A 260 16.28 4.57 20.15
CA ILE A 260 15.49 3.33 19.99
C ILE A 260 16.37 2.09 19.69
N PRO A 261 17.37 2.15 18.77
CA PRO A 261 18.24 1.00 18.47
C PRO A 261 19.09 0.48 19.64
N ARG A 262 19.15 1.20 20.78
CA ARG A 262 19.80 0.68 22.00
C ARG A 262 18.97 -0.39 22.70
N TYR A 263 17.66 -0.40 22.45
CA TYR A 263 16.68 -1.19 23.19
C TYR A 263 15.94 -2.19 22.32
N ILE A 264 15.80 -1.88 21.03
CA ILE A 264 15.11 -2.71 20.03
C ILE A 264 16.08 -2.90 18.87
N ASP A 265 16.49 -4.15 18.64
CA ASP A 265 17.24 -4.51 17.45
C ASP A 265 16.27 -4.75 16.29
N GLY A 266 16.07 -3.70 15.50
CA GLY A 266 15.28 -3.77 14.28
C GLY A 266 16.09 -4.17 13.05
N SER A 267 17.35 -4.63 13.16
CA SER A 267 18.13 -5.04 11.99
C SER A 267 17.57 -6.32 11.36
N GLU A 268 17.79 -6.50 10.05
CA GLU A 268 17.51 -7.78 9.42
C GLU A 268 18.62 -8.76 9.81
N ALA A 269 18.24 -9.99 10.17
CA ALA A 269 19.23 -11.04 10.41
C ALA A 269 20.09 -11.21 9.17
N GLU A 270 21.41 -11.13 9.33
CA GLU A 270 22.33 -11.37 8.23
C GLU A 270 22.11 -12.78 7.66
N ASP A 271 22.04 -12.88 6.33
CA ASP A 271 21.95 -14.17 5.64
C ASP A 271 23.32 -14.86 5.64
N LEU A 272 23.62 -15.54 6.75
CA LEU A 272 24.91 -16.17 7.01
C LEU A 272 25.20 -17.32 6.04
N GLN A 273 26.08 -17.07 5.07
CA GLN A 273 26.53 -18.10 4.14
C GLN A 273 27.45 -19.12 4.82
N ASP A 274 27.31 -20.39 4.42
CA ASP A 274 28.12 -21.48 4.96
C ASP A 274 29.32 -21.78 4.04
N ILE A 275 30.52 -21.55 4.55
CA ILE A 275 31.77 -21.78 3.79
C ILE A 275 31.92 -23.26 3.44
N GLU A 276 31.57 -24.17 4.34
CA GLU A 276 31.68 -25.60 4.07
C GLU A 276 30.67 -26.09 3.02
N ALA A 277 29.46 -25.51 2.97
CA ALA A 277 28.50 -25.74 1.90
C ALA A 277 29.04 -25.27 0.54
N HIS A 278 29.65 -24.09 0.47
CA HIS A 278 30.30 -23.62 -0.76
C HIS A 278 31.45 -24.52 -1.23
N LEU A 279 32.20 -25.09 -0.28
CA LEU A 279 33.33 -25.96 -0.61
C LEU A 279 32.93 -27.39 -0.98
N LYS A 280 31.83 -27.92 -0.45
CA LYS A 280 31.52 -29.37 -0.50
C LYS A 280 30.07 -29.70 -0.86
N GLY A 281 29.22 -28.70 -1.10
CA GLY A 281 27.81 -28.85 -1.48
C GLY A 281 26.90 -29.22 -0.31
N GLY A 282 25.59 -29.14 -0.52
CA GLY A 282 24.58 -29.43 0.49
C GLY A 282 24.15 -28.20 1.30
N ILE A 283 22.89 -28.19 1.71
CA ILE A 283 22.22 -27.04 2.32
C ILE A 283 22.34 -27.16 3.84
N PRO A 284 22.86 -26.15 4.56
CA PRO A 284 22.93 -26.19 6.02
C PRO A 284 21.55 -26.41 6.65
N ALA A 285 21.43 -27.37 7.56
CA ALA A 285 20.17 -27.66 8.23
C ALA A 285 19.60 -26.42 8.95
N ARG A 286 20.48 -25.59 9.55
CA ARG A 286 20.10 -24.33 10.21
C ARG A 286 19.32 -23.37 9.30
N ASP A 287 19.65 -23.33 8.00
CA ASP A 287 19.04 -22.39 7.06
C ASP A 287 17.63 -22.86 6.66
N VAL A 288 17.42 -24.18 6.63
CA VAL A 288 16.10 -24.79 6.45
C VAL A 288 15.29 -24.68 7.73
N ASP A 289 15.89 -24.90 8.89
CA ASP A 289 15.22 -24.80 10.20
C ASP A 289 14.82 -23.36 10.54
N ALA A 290 15.49 -22.35 9.97
CA ALA A 290 15.06 -20.95 10.07
C ALA A 290 13.67 -20.68 9.45
N LEU A 291 13.14 -21.61 8.65
CA LEU A 291 11.79 -21.56 8.07
C LEU A 291 10.75 -22.30 8.93
N GLN A 292 11.02 -22.48 10.23
CA GLN A 292 10.20 -23.28 11.13
C GLN A 292 8.71 -22.93 11.11
N GLU A 293 8.36 -21.64 10.98
CA GLU A 293 6.96 -21.20 10.92
C GLU A 293 6.19 -21.89 9.78
N TYR A 294 6.82 -22.11 8.63
CA TYR A 294 6.22 -22.85 7.51
C TYR A 294 6.08 -24.34 7.84
N TRP A 295 7.07 -24.92 8.52
CA TRP A 295 7.10 -26.35 8.86
C TRP A 295 6.15 -26.71 9.99
N ASP A 296 5.82 -25.77 10.86
CA ASP A 296 4.79 -25.95 11.89
C ASP A 296 3.39 -26.11 11.26
N VAL A 297 3.18 -25.54 10.08
CA VAL A 297 1.91 -25.60 9.33
C VAL A 297 1.93 -26.72 8.29
N MET A 298 3.07 -26.92 7.62
CA MET A 298 3.25 -27.87 6.51
C MET A 298 4.49 -28.75 6.75
N PRO A 299 4.46 -29.65 7.75
CA PRO A 299 5.62 -30.48 8.11
C PRO A 299 5.98 -31.53 7.03
N GLY A 300 4.99 -32.08 6.33
CA GLY A 300 5.18 -33.01 5.22
C GLY A 300 5.88 -32.34 4.03
N LEU A 301 5.56 -31.07 3.76
CA LEU A 301 6.18 -30.31 2.68
C LEU A 301 7.72 -30.20 2.86
N ARG A 302 8.20 -30.01 4.09
CA ARG A 302 9.65 -30.03 4.39
C ARG A 302 10.29 -31.34 3.97
N ALA A 303 9.62 -32.46 4.25
CA ALA A 303 10.13 -33.79 3.94
C ALA A 303 10.11 -34.09 2.43
N ASP A 304 9.20 -33.48 1.67
CA ASP A 304 9.14 -33.63 0.21
C ASP A 304 10.16 -32.73 -0.50
N LEU A 305 10.48 -31.57 0.07
CA LEU A 305 11.47 -30.64 -0.49
C LEU A 305 12.91 -31.00 -0.13
N PHE A 306 13.14 -31.57 1.05
CA PHE A 306 14.49 -31.85 1.57
C PHE A 306 14.66 -33.29 2.06
N GLY A 307 15.86 -33.82 1.85
CA GLY A 307 16.28 -35.14 2.31
C GLY A 307 17.61 -35.10 3.08
N PRO A 308 18.03 -36.23 3.66
CA PRO A 308 19.36 -36.32 4.26
C PRO A 308 20.42 -36.02 3.21
N GLY A 309 21.33 -35.08 3.53
CA GLY A 309 22.51 -34.83 2.70
C GLY A 309 23.62 -35.85 2.98
N ASP A 310 24.70 -35.75 2.20
CA ASP A 310 25.87 -36.66 2.32
C ASP A 310 26.68 -36.44 3.61
N ARG A 311 26.41 -35.35 4.34
CA ARG A 311 27.19 -34.90 5.50
C ARG A 311 26.29 -34.57 6.68
N PRO A 312 26.71 -34.88 7.93
CA PRO A 312 25.98 -34.47 9.12
C PRO A 312 25.80 -32.96 9.18
N GLY A 313 24.58 -32.50 9.49
CA GLY A 313 24.24 -31.08 9.54
C GLY A 313 23.88 -30.44 8.20
N TYR A 314 23.89 -31.21 7.10
CA TYR A 314 23.51 -30.75 5.76
C TYR A 314 22.38 -31.59 5.17
N LEU A 315 21.54 -30.94 4.38
CA LEU A 315 20.40 -31.50 3.68
C LEU A 315 20.64 -31.44 2.18
N ALA A 316 20.01 -32.38 1.45
CA ALA A 316 19.94 -32.35 -0.01
C ALA A 316 18.56 -31.86 -0.44
N ALA A 317 18.50 -31.03 -1.47
CA ALA A 317 17.25 -30.74 -2.15
C ALA A 317 16.74 -31.99 -2.85
N LYS A 318 15.45 -32.30 -2.70
CA LYS A 318 14.80 -33.42 -3.42
C LYS A 318 14.16 -32.97 -4.74
N VAL A 319 14.01 -31.67 -4.92
CA VAL A 319 13.42 -31.05 -6.10
C VAL A 319 14.38 -30.01 -6.68
N GLU A 320 14.37 -29.89 -8.00
CA GLU A 320 15.12 -28.86 -8.71
C GLU A 320 14.60 -27.46 -8.35
N SER A 321 15.47 -26.46 -8.42
CA SER A 321 15.14 -25.08 -8.02
C SER A 321 13.97 -24.48 -8.81
N THR A 322 13.77 -24.94 -10.05
CA THR A 322 12.67 -24.54 -10.94
C THR A 322 11.33 -25.18 -10.57
N GLU A 323 11.36 -26.36 -9.92
CA GLU A 323 10.18 -27.16 -9.59
C GLU A 323 9.65 -26.90 -8.18
N VAL A 324 10.38 -26.13 -7.36
CA VAL A 324 10.00 -25.80 -5.97
C VAL A 324 8.59 -25.20 -5.92
N ARG A 325 8.29 -24.24 -6.79
CA ARG A 325 6.97 -23.59 -6.81
C ARG A 325 5.85 -24.58 -7.11
N ALA A 326 6.00 -25.37 -8.17
CA ALA A 326 5.02 -26.36 -8.58
C ALA A 326 4.80 -27.40 -7.47
N THR A 327 5.88 -27.82 -6.80
CA THR A 327 5.83 -28.75 -5.67
C THR A 327 5.02 -28.19 -4.50
N ILE A 328 5.26 -26.93 -4.11
CA ILE A 328 4.52 -26.26 -3.02
C ILE A 328 3.02 -26.19 -3.35
N HIS A 329 2.66 -25.69 -4.54
CA HIS A 329 1.26 -25.52 -4.92
C HIS A 329 0.52 -26.86 -5.09
N ALA A 330 1.21 -27.93 -5.47
CA ALA A 330 0.62 -29.27 -5.62
C ALA A 330 0.51 -30.04 -4.28
N HIS A 331 1.12 -29.54 -3.21
CA HIS A 331 1.21 -30.27 -1.95
C HIS A 331 -0.11 -30.21 -1.15
N ALA A 332 -0.54 -31.36 -0.62
CA ALA A 332 -1.82 -31.48 0.09
C ALA A 332 -1.91 -30.58 1.34
N GLU A 333 -0.81 -30.41 2.08
CA GLU A 333 -0.79 -29.52 3.25
C GLU A 333 -0.86 -28.04 2.88
N PHE A 334 -0.34 -27.65 1.70
CA PHE A 334 -0.50 -26.28 1.22
C PHE A 334 -1.96 -26.00 0.86
N GLU A 335 -2.64 -26.94 0.19
CA GLU A 335 -4.08 -26.80 -0.08
C GLU A 335 -4.90 -26.81 1.22
N ALA A 336 -4.52 -27.59 2.23
CA ALA A 336 -5.18 -27.58 3.54
C ALA A 336 -4.98 -26.23 4.28
N PHE A 337 -3.78 -25.66 4.20
CA PHE A 337 -3.47 -24.31 4.67
C PHE A 337 -4.33 -23.25 3.95
N ALA A 338 -4.33 -23.27 2.61
CA ALA A 338 -5.12 -22.36 1.79
C ALA A 338 -6.63 -22.47 2.09
N ALA A 339 -7.15 -23.68 2.25
CA ALA A 339 -8.54 -23.93 2.64
C ALA A 339 -8.86 -23.35 4.03
N THR A 340 -7.92 -23.40 4.98
CA THR A 340 -8.09 -22.79 6.30
C THR A 340 -8.23 -21.27 6.19
N VAL A 341 -7.35 -20.62 5.45
CA VAL A 341 -7.39 -19.15 5.24
C VAL A 341 -8.67 -18.74 4.50
N ARG A 342 -9.04 -19.43 3.42
CA ARG A 342 -10.31 -19.20 2.70
C ARG A 342 -11.52 -19.43 3.60
N GLY A 343 -11.46 -20.39 4.51
CA GLY A 343 -12.49 -20.63 5.52
C GLY A 343 -12.68 -19.46 6.49
N ILE A 344 -11.58 -18.83 6.94
CA ILE A 344 -11.63 -17.63 7.78
C ILE A 344 -12.32 -16.48 7.02
N PHE A 345 -11.95 -16.24 5.76
CA PHE A 345 -12.58 -15.22 4.93
C PHE A 345 -14.05 -15.52 4.64
N ALA A 346 -14.42 -16.79 4.39
CA ALA A 346 -15.81 -17.19 4.18
C ALA A 346 -16.67 -16.93 5.44
N ALA A 347 -16.13 -17.18 6.63
CA ALA A 347 -16.81 -16.89 7.89
C ALA A 347 -16.93 -15.37 8.16
N TRP A 348 -15.92 -14.58 7.76
CA TRP A 348 -16.02 -13.11 7.77
C TRP A 348 -17.12 -12.64 6.83
N ARG A 349 -17.16 -13.15 5.59
CA ARG A 349 -18.20 -12.83 4.61
C ARG A 349 -19.59 -13.13 5.16
N GLU A 350 -19.80 -14.33 5.70
CA GLU A 350 -21.11 -14.73 6.27
C GLU A 350 -21.56 -13.78 7.39
N ALA A 351 -20.65 -13.35 8.25
CA ALA A 351 -20.96 -12.43 9.35
C ALA A 351 -21.30 -11.00 8.89
N ASN A 352 -20.78 -10.57 7.73
CA ASN A 352 -20.84 -9.17 7.31
C ASN A 352 -21.70 -8.90 6.07
N ILE A 353 -22.11 -9.94 5.33
CA ILE A 353 -22.86 -9.80 4.07
C ILE A 353 -24.19 -9.08 4.27
N GLU A 354 -24.88 -9.34 5.38
CA GLU A 354 -26.16 -8.68 5.66
C GLU A 354 -25.96 -7.20 5.97
N ALA A 355 -24.92 -6.84 6.73
CA ALA A 355 -24.60 -5.44 7.02
C ALA A 355 -24.33 -4.64 5.72
N MET A 356 -23.61 -5.24 4.77
CA MET A 356 -23.37 -4.63 3.45
C MET A 356 -24.66 -4.50 2.62
N ARG A 357 -25.52 -5.52 2.59
CA ARG A 357 -26.79 -5.49 1.84
C ARG A 357 -27.84 -4.56 2.47
N SER A 358 -27.81 -4.40 3.79
CA SER A 358 -28.70 -3.51 4.55
C SER A 358 -28.19 -2.06 4.60
N PHE A 359 -26.93 -1.82 4.21
CA PHE A 359 -26.41 -0.46 4.07
C PHE A 359 -27.27 0.31 3.06
N ASP A 360 -27.57 1.58 3.33
CA ASP A 360 -28.59 2.33 2.59
C ASP A 360 -28.49 3.83 2.94
N LYS A 361 -29.39 4.62 2.36
CA LYS A 361 -29.48 6.06 2.51
C LYS A 361 -29.50 6.49 3.98
N GLY A 362 -28.62 7.43 4.34
CA GLY A 362 -28.48 8.00 5.67
C GLY A 362 -27.56 7.21 6.61
N HIS A 363 -27.07 6.04 6.23
CA HIS A 363 -26.00 5.36 6.96
C HIS A 363 -24.64 6.04 6.73
N HIS A 364 -23.72 5.86 7.68
CA HIS A 364 -22.38 6.43 7.60
C HIS A 364 -21.40 5.43 6.97
N PRO A 365 -20.82 5.74 5.79
CA PRO A 365 -19.87 4.85 5.11
C PRO A 365 -18.66 4.48 5.98
N THR A 366 -18.20 5.41 6.83
CA THR A 366 -17.07 5.21 7.76
C THR A 366 -17.36 4.14 8.82
N ASP A 367 -18.60 4.04 9.29
CA ASP A 367 -18.99 3.04 10.29
C ASP A 367 -19.00 1.63 9.68
N LEU A 368 -19.46 1.53 8.42
CA LEU A 368 -19.44 0.28 7.68
C LEU A 368 -18.00 -0.22 7.50
N ILE A 369 -17.12 0.58 6.89
CA ILE A 369 -15.74 0.13 6.65
C ILE A 369 -14.98 -0.17 7.94
N HIS A 370 -15.21 0.61 9.00
CA HIS A 370 -14.60 0.33 10.30
C HIS A 370 -15.05 -1.04 10.83
N ALA A 371 -16.36 -1.32 10.84
CA ALA A 371 -16.86 -2.62 11.30
C ALA A 371 -16.31 -3.80 10.46
N LEU A 372 -16.31 -3.65 9.13
CA LEU A 372 -15.82 -4.67 8.20
C LEU A 372 -14.33 -4.97 8.39
N SER A 373 -13.50 -3.92 8.46
CA SER A 373 -12.05 -4.05 8.55
C SER A 373 -11.58 -4.55 9.92
N GLU A 374 -12.21 -4.12 11.02
CA GLU A 374 -11.89 -4.61 12.37
C GLU A 374 -12.28 -6.08 12.58
N ASP A 375 -13.42 -6.52 12.04
CA ASP A 375 -13.81 -7.94 12.11
C ASP A 375 -12.86 -8.81 11.27
N LEU A 376 -12.45 -8.33 10.09
CA LEU A 376 -11.47 -9.02 9.24
C LEU A 376 -10.15 -9.19 9.98
N LEU A 377 -9.58 -8.09 10.48
CA LEU A 377 -8.34 -8.08 11.27
C LEU A 377 -8.44 -9.05 12.45
N THR A 378 -9.54 -9.01 13.21
CA THR A 378 -9.72 -9.84 14.40
C THR A 378 -9.75 -11.33 14.08
N ARG A 379 -10.39 -11.72 12.98
CA ARG A 379 -10.46 -13.12 12.53
C ARG A 379 -9.11 -13.63 12.03
N PHE A 380 -8.39 -12.80 11.28
CA PHE A 380 -7.09 -13.17 10.72
C PHE A 380 -5.95 -13.18 11.73
N ARG A 381 -6.11 -12.64 12.95
CA ARG A 381 -5.12 -12.84 14.04
C ARG A 381 -4.84 -14.32 14.36
N LYS A 382 -5.71 -15.25 13.93
CA LYS A 382 -5.53 -16.70 14.11
C LYS A 382 -5.09 -17.41 12.81
N ALA A 383 -4.94 -16.68 11.72
CA ALA A 383 -4.52 -17.27 10.46
C ALA A 383 -3.02 -17.65 10.55
N PRO A 384 -2.65 -18.90 10.24
CA PRO A 384 -1.24 -19.26 10.14
C PRO A 384 -0.61 -18.53 8.95
N LEU A 385 0.68 -18.16 9.05
CA LEU A 385 1.50 -17.61 7.95
C LEU A 385 0.98 -16.35 7.24
N VAL A 386 -0.16 -15.80 7.64
CA VAL A 386 -0.79 -14.61 7.06
C VAL A 386 -0.87 -13.54 8.13
N ASP A 387 -0.23 -12.39 7.90
CA ASP A 387 -0.31 -11.27 8.84
C ASP A 387 -1.69 -10.61 8.77
N ALA A 388 -2.34 -10.48 9.94
CA ALA A 388 -3.67 -9.92 10.03
C ALA A 388 -3.75 -8.45 9.57
N TYR A 389 -2.69 -7.68 9.76
CA TYR A 389 -2.60 -6.28 9.32
C TYR A 389 -2.45 -6.17 7.80
N ASP A 390 -1.84 -7.14 7.13
CA ASP A 390 -1.85 -7.19 5.66
C ASP A 390 -3.27 -7.41 5.12
N THR A 391 -4.06 -8.29 5.75
CA THR A 391 -5.48 -8.48 5.37
C THR A 391 -6.34 -7.24 5.63
N TYR A 392 -6.08 -6.55 6.73
CA TYR A 392 -6.67 -5.23 7.01
C TYR A 392 -6.27 -4.21 5.93
N GLN A 393 -5.02 -4.22 5.47
CA GLN A 393 -4.61 -3.31 4.41
C GLN A 393 -5.33 -3.59 3.10
N HIS A 394 -5.56 -4.85 2.74
CA HIS A 394 -6.26 -5.19 1.49
C HIS A 394 -7.64 -4.55 1.42
N ILE A 395 -8.43 -4.64 2.50
CA ILE A 395 -9.75 -3.99 2.54
C ILE A 395 -9.64 -2.47 2.57
N MET A 396 -8.64 -1.90 3.27
CA MET A 396 -8.45 -0.44 3.31
C MET A 396 -7.95 0.15 1.99
N THR A 397 -7.11 -0.58 1.26
CA THR A 397 -6.70 -0.22 -0.11
C THR A 397 -7.93 -0.19 -1.01
N TYR A 398 -8.71 -1.27 -1.03
CA TYR A 398 -9.93 -1.35 -1.84
C TYR A 398 -10.96 -0.26 -1.47
N TRP A 399 -11.10 0.02 -0.17
CA TRP A 399 -11.88 1.14 0.32
C TRP A 399 -11.43 2.46 -0.31
N SER A 400 -10.15 2.80 -0.19
CA SER A 400 -9.61 4.07 -0.66
C SER A 400 -9.66 4.25 -2.17
N GLU A 401 -9.56 3.15 -2.93
CA GLU A 401 -9.48 3.19 -4.38
C GLU A 401 -10.86 3.11 -5.06
N MET A 402 -11.85 2.46 -4.44
CA MET A 402 -13.12 2.18 -5.12
C MET A 402 -14.34 2.10 -4.21
N MET A 403 -14.30 1.28 -3.15
CA MET A 403 -15.52 0.99 -2.37
C MET A 403 -16.05 2.21 -1.61
N GLN A 404 -15.18 3.17 -1.26
CA GLN A 404 -15.61 4.41 -0.62
C GLN A 404 -16.60 5.18 -1.50
N ASP A 405 -16.32 5.35 -2.79
CA ASP A 405 -17.17 6.12 -3.69
C ASP A 405 -18.54 5.46 -3.86
N ASP A 406 -18.58 4.13 -3.99
CA ASP A 406 -19.83 3.36 -4.02
C ASP A 406 -20.65 3.59 -2.75
N ALA A 407 -20.01 3.47 -1.58
CA ALA A 407 -20.67 3.58 -0.29
C ALA A 407 -21.21 5.00 -0.05
N TYR A 408 -20.48 6.05 -0.43
CA TYR A 408 -20.96 7.43 -0.30
C TYR A 408 -22.15 7.71 -1.24
N GLN A 409 -22.12 7.19 -2.46
CA GLN A 409 -23.24 7.31 -3.39
C GLN A 409 -24.49 6.61 -2.86
N ILE A 410 -24.37 5.36 -2.39
CA ILE A 410 -25.47 4.61 -1.79
C ILE A 410 -26.00 5.30 -0.52
N ALA A 411 -25.12 5.85 0.32
CA ALA A 411 -25.53 6.59 1.52
C ALA A 411 -26.31 7.88 1.21
N SER A 412 -26.05 8.51 0.06
CA SER A 412 -26.73 9.74 -0.38
C SER A 412 -28.07 9.44 -1.09
N GLU A 413 -28.05 8.50 -2.03
CA GLU A 413 -29.11 8.29 -3.01
C GLU A 413 -29.89 6.99 -2.81
N GLY A 414 -29.38 6.08 -1.98
CA GLY A 414 -29.91 4.72 -1.83
C GLY A 414 -29.46 3.81 -2.97
N TRP A 415 -30.00 2.58 -2.99
CA TRP A 415 -29.59 1.54 -3.95
C TRP A 415 -29.96 1.80 -5.41
N ASP A 416 -30.82 2.78 -5.71
CA ASP A 416 -31.16 3.11 -7.09
C ASP A 416 -29.98 3.66 -7.88
N VAL A 417 -29.01 4.29 -7.21
CA VAL A 417 -27.76 4.76 -7.84
C VAL A 417 -26.98 3.62 -8.48
N ALA A 418 -27.11 2.39 -7.94
CA ALA A 418 -26.42 1.22 -8.50
C ALA A 418 -26.89 0.85 -9.92
N LYS A 419 -28.09 1.30 -10.30
CA LYS A 419 -28.70 1.06 -11.62
C LYS A 419 -28.44 2.20 -12.60
N VAL A 420 -27.78 3.27 -12.16
CA VAL A 420 -27.57 4.48 -12.97
C VAL A 420 -26.38 4.29 -13.91
N ILE A 421 -26.64 4.58 -15.18
CA ILE A 421 -25.61 4.77 -16.20
C ILE A 421 -25.81 6.14 -16.84
N ARG A 422 -24.86 7.05 -16.62
CA ARG A 422 -24.95 8.44 -17.09
C ARG A 422 -24.27 8.64 -18.43
N GLU A 423 -24.76 9.59 -19.20
CA GLU A 423 -24.08 10.05 -20.42
C GLU A 423 -22.97 11.04 -20.04
N LEU A 424 -21.74 10.76 -20.48
CA LEU A 424 -20.59 11.63 -20.25
C LEU A 424 -20.78 12.95 -20.99
N VAL A 425 -20.47 14.04 -20.30
CA VAL A 425 -20.51 15.40 -20.84
C VAL A 425 -19.09 15.94 -20.93
N LYS A 426 -18.86 16.77 -21.94
CA LYS A 426 -17.57 17.45 -22.10
C LYS A 426 -17.46 18.63 -21.15
N ASP A 427 -16.26 18.86 -20.64
CA ASP A 427 -15.90 20.06 -19.90
C ASP A 427 -15.94 21.32 -20.79
N ALA A 428 -15.62 22.46 -20.18
CA ALA A 428 -15.57 23.76 -20.87
C ALA A 428 -14.54 23.79 -22.03
N ASP A 429 -13.52 22.93 -21.99
CA ASP A 429 -12.48 22.79 -23.01
C ASP A 429 -12.85 21.76 -24.09
N GLY A 430 -14.06 21.18 -24.01
CA GLY A 430 -14.57 20.22 -24.99
C GLY A 430 -13.98 18.81 -24.84
N LYS A 431 -13.37 18.50 -23.70
CA LYS A 431 -12.79 17.18 -23.37
C LYS A 431 -13.69 16.41 -22.40
N PHE A 432 -13.64 15.09 -22.47
CA PHE A 432 -14.24 14.26 -21.44
C PHE A 432 -13.27 14.19 -20.26
N THR A 433 -13.78 14.34 -19.04
CA THR A 433 -13.00 14.20 -17.80
C THR A 433 -12.77 12.75 -17.41
N GLU A 434 -13.54 11.83 -18.01
CA GLU A 434 -13.56 10.41 -17.68
C GLU A 434 -13.67 9.58 -18.96
N GLU A 435 -13.22 8.32 -18.87
CA GLU A 435 -13.39 7.34 -19.93
C GLU A 435 -14.74 6.62 -19.82
N PRO A 436 -15.45 6.40 -20.94
CA PRO A 436 -16.72 5.68 -20.92
C PRO A 436 -16.50 4.18 -20.68
N ASP A 437 -17.41 3.58 -19.92
CA ASP A 437 -17.46 2.11 -19.80
C ASP A 437 -18.19 1.49 -20.99
N ILE A 438 -19.15 2.22 -21.59
CA ILE A 438 -19.91 1.76 -22.75
C ILE A 438 -19.98 2.87 -23.80
N VAL A 439 -19.77 2.49 -25.06
CA VAL A 439 -20.02 3.35 -26.22
C VAL A 439 -21.19 2.78 -27.03
N LEU A 440 -22.24 3.59 -27.21
CA LEU A 440 -23.41 3.24 -28.03
C LEU A 440 -23.47 4.08 -29.31
N GLY A 441 -23.53 3.40 -30.46
CA GLY A 441 -23.56 4.03 -31.77
C GLY A 441 -22.16 4.38 -32.28
N ASN A 442 -22.10 5.01 -33.45
CA ASN A 442 -20.85 5.22 -34.18
C ASN A 442 -20.55 6.71 -34.42
N GLY A 443 -19.26 7.05 -34.53
CA GLY A 443 -18.81 8.38 -34.91
C GLY A 443 -19.06 9.46 -33.86
N ARG A 444 -19.23 10.71 -34.30
CA ARG A 444 -19.36 11.88 -33.41
C ARG A 444 -20.65 11.92 -32.59
N SER A 445 -21.66 11.14 -32.97
CA SER A 445 -22.96 11.02 -32.29
C SER A 445 -23.05 9.83 -31.34
N ALA A 446 -21.96 9.07 -31.18
CA ALA A 446 -21.93 7.95 -30.25
C ALA A 446 -22.12 8.45 -28.81
N LYS A 447 -23.02 7.81 -28.08
CA LYS A 447 -23.23 8.09 -26.66
C LYS A 447 -22.14 7.39 -25.87
N LYS A 448 -21.46 8.16 -25.04
CA LYS A 448 -20.43 7.69 -24.13
C LYS A 448 -21.03 7.59 -22.75
N LEU A 449 -21.11 6.38 -22.21
CA LEU A 449 -21.84 6.09 -20.98
C LEU A 449 -20.88 5.62 -19.89
N LYS A 450 -21.14 6.05 -18.65
CA LYS A 450 -20.39 5.67 -17.45
C LYS A 450 -21.35 5.12 -16.41
N ALA A 451 -21.05 3.94 -15.85
CA ALA A 451 -21.83 3.36 -14.77
C ALA A 451 -21.37 3.94 -13.43
N GLU A 452 -22.31 4.26 -12.54
CA GLU A 452 -21.98 4.93 -11.28
C GLU A 452 -21.43 3.97 -10.21
N VAL A 453 -21.96 2.74 -10.13
CA VAL A 453 -21.55 1.75 -9.11
C VAL A 453 -21.28 0.38 -9.71
N ILE A 454 -22.22 -0.22 -10.44
CA ILE A 454 -22.04 -1.58 -11.00
C ILE A 454 -21.25 -1.46 -12.31
N PRO A 455 -20.07 -2.08 -12.46
CA PRO A 455 -19.35 -2.11 -13.73
C PRO A 455 -20.11 -2.94 -14.79
N PRO A 456 -20.12 -2.54 -16.08
CA PRO A 456 -20.81 -3.27 -17.13
C PRO A 456 -20.38 -4.74 -17.27
N ALA A 457 -19.10 -5.03 -17.01
CA ALA A 457 -18.57 -6.39 -17.05
C ALA A 457 -19.31 -7.34 -16.11
N LEU A 458 -19.79 -6.88 -14.95
CA LEU A 458 -20.56 -7.72 -14.03
C LEU A 458 -21.97 -8.01 -14.55
N ILE A 459 -22.59 -7.05 -15.25
CA ILE A 459 -23.89 -7.27 -15.91
C ILE A 459 -23.72 -8.29 -17.04
N VAL A 460 -22.66 -8.17 -17.83
CA VAL A 460 -22.33 -9.12 -18.89
C VAL A 460 -22.11 -10.51 -18.32
N ALA A 461 -21.24 -10.66 -17.32
CA ALA A 461 -20.92 -11.95 -16.72
C ALA A 461 -22.17 -12.65 -16.16
N ARG A 462 -23.11 -11.90 -15.58
CA ARG A 462 -24.30 -12.47 -14.94
C ARG A 462 -25.45 -12.77 -15.92
N TYR A 463 -25.67 -11.93 -16.93
CA TYR A 463 -26.86 -12.02 -17.78
C TYR A 463 -26.57 -12.36 -19.25
N PHE A 464 -25.35 -12.12 -19.73
CA PHE A 464 -25.01 -12.15 -21.15
C PHE A 464 -23.71 -12.91 -21.44
N ALA A 465 -23.43 -13.96 -20.67
CA ALA A 465 -22.21 -14.75 -20.82
C ALA A 465 -22.11 -15.46 -22.19
N ALA A 466 -23.26 -15.86 -22.76
CA ALA A 466 -23.29 -16.50 -24.09
C ALA A 466 -22.97 -15.49 -25.19
N GLU A 467 -23.53 -14.29 -25.10
CA GLU A 467 -23.26 -13.20 -26.03
C GLU A 467 -21.82 -12.69 -25.91
N GLN A 468 -21.25 -12.66 -24.71
CA GLN A 468 -19.83 -12.36 -24.52
C GLN A 468 -18.95 -13.43 -25.17
N ALA A 469 -19.26 -14.71 -25.00
CA ALA A 469 -18.51 -15.79 -25.65
C ALA A 469 -18.55 -15.67 -27.19
N GLU A 470 -19.70 -15.30 -27.78
CA GLU A 470 -19.79 -15.03 -29.22
C GLU A 470 -18.91 -13.84 -29.64
N VAL A 471 -18.90 -12.76 -28.85
CA VAL A 471 -18.04 -11.60 -29.09
C VAL A 471 -16.57 -12.01 -29.03
N ASP A 472 -16.16 -12.76 -28.00
CA ASP A 472 -14.78 -13.23 -27.80
C ASP A 472 -14.32 -14.13 -28.96
N GLU A 473 -15.18 -15.04 -29.44
CA GLU A 473 -14.88 -15.90 -30.60
C GLU A 473 -14.68 -15.09 -31.88
N LEU A 474 -15.51 -14.07 -32.10
CA LEU A 474 -15.41 -13.17 -33.27
C LEU A 474 -14.17 -12.28 -33.19
N GLU A 475 -13.82 -11.80 -32.00
CA GLU A 475 -12.60 -11.03 -31.75
C GLU A 475 -11.37 -11.87 -32.02
N ALA A 476 -11.25 -13.05 -31.40
CA ALA A 476 -10.14 -13.97 -31.60
C ALA A 476 -9.98 -14.36 -33.07
N LYS A 477 -11.07 -14.56 -33.80
CA LYS A 477 -11.05 -14.82 -35.24
C LYS A 477 -10.53 -13.61 -36.03
N ALA A 478 -10.95 -12.40 -35.69
CA ALA A 478 -10.48 -11.18 -36.35
C ALA A 478 -8.98 -10.96 -36.06
N GLU A 479 -8.52 -11.14 -34.83
CA GLU A 479 -7.10 -11.02 -34.46
C GLU A 479 -6.23 -12.05 -35.17
N GLU A 480 -6.66 -13.32 -35.23
CA GLU A 480 -5.94 -14.37 -35.93
C GLU A 480 -5.78 -14.05 -37.43
N LEU A 481 -6.87 -13.62 -38.09
CA LEU A 481 -6.82 -13.22 -39.51
C LEU A 481 -5.96 -11.98 -39.72
N GLY A 482 -5.97 -11.04 -38.77
CA GLY A 482 -5.10 -9.85 -38.75
C GLY A 482 -3.63 -10.23 -38.65
N ARG A 483 -3.27 -11.15 -37.74
CA ARG A 483 -1.90 -11.67 -37.59
C ARG A 483 -1.42 -12.36 -38.86
N GLN A 484 -2.26 -13.20 -39.47
CA GLN A 484 -1.92 -13.85 -40.73
C GLN A 484 -1.69 -12.84 -41.88
N LEU A 485 -2.42 -11.72 -41.89
CA LEU A 485 -2.17 -10.63 -42.84
C LEU A 485 -0.83 -9.97 -42.58
N GLU A 486 -0.54 -9.61 -41.33
CA GLU A 486 0.73 -8.98 -40.96
C GLU A 486 1.92 -9.88 -41.28
N GLU A 487 1.86 -11.18 -40.97
CA GLU A 487 2.90 -12.15 -41.32
C GLU A 487 3.13 -12.23 -42.84
N LEU A 488 2.05 -12.31 -43.62
CA LEU A 488 2.12 -12.32 -45.09
C LEU A 488 2.71 -11.02 -45.66
N GLU A 489 2.40 -9.89 -45.04
CA GLU A 489 2.95 -8.58 -45.43
C GLU A 489 4.44 -8.50 -45.08
N GLU A 490 4.85 -8.89 -43.87
CA GLU A 490 6.25 -8.86 -43.43
C GLU A 490 7.16 -9.76 -44.28
N GLU A 491 6.72 -10.98 -44.59
CA GLU A 491 7.52 -11.95 -45.37
C GLU A 491 7.76 -11.51 -46.81
N HIS A 492 6.85 -10.73 -47.39
CA HIS A 492 6.82 -10.53 -48.84
C HIS A 492 6.80 -9.07 -49.30
N SER A 493 6.95 -8.12 -48.38
CA SER A 493 6.95 -6.68 -48.70
C SER A 493 8.31 -5.97 -48.59
N GLY A 494 9.40 -6.70 -48.30
CA GLY A 494 10.78 -6.16 -48.32
C GLY A 494 11.31 -5.91 -49.74
N GLU A 495 12.48 -5.27 -49.93
CA GLU A 495 12.96 -4.78 -51.25
C GLU A 495 12.96 -5.81 -52.41
N ASP A 496 13.13 -7.11 -52.12
CA ASP A 496 13.07 -8.22 -53.09
C ASP A 496 11.76 -9.04 -53.02
N GLY A 497 10.76 -8.53 -52.29
CA GLY A 497 9.51 -9.21 -51.97
C GLY A 497 8.45 -9.11 -53.09
N LEU A 498 7.65 -10.18 -53.20
CA LEU A 498 6.62 -10.31 -54.25
C LEU A 498 5.45 -9.31 -54.11
N LEU A 499 5.29 -8.61 -52.98
CA LEU A 499 4.20 -7.67 -52.72
C LEU A 499 4.60 -6.19 -52.81
N VAL A 500 5.89 -5.86 -52.96
CA VAL A 500 6.42 -4.48 -53.02
C VAL A 500 5.68 -3.63 -54.04
N GLU A 501 5.52 -4.18 -55.23
CA GLU A 501 4.90 -3.51 -56.38
C GLU A 501 3.39 -3.26 -56.22
N ALA A 502 2.76 -3.83 -55.18
CA ALA A 502 1.36 -3.61 -54.82
C ALA A 502 1.19 -2.61 -53.66
N GLN A 503 2.27 -2.11 -53.07
CA GLN A 503 2.22 -1.11 -52.01
C GLN A 503 1.80 0.26 -52.55
N THR A 504 1.22 1.06 -51.67
CA THR A 504 0.99 2.50 -51.90
C THR A 504 2.30 3.28 -51.72
N ASP A 505 2.33 4.56 -52.11
CA ASP A 505 3.47 5.47 -51.90
C ASP A 505 3.90 5.61 -50.43
N ALA A 506 3.03 5.20 -49.50
CA ALA A 506 3.29 5.14 -48.06
C ALA A 506 3.82 3.77 -47.58
N GLY A 507 4.15 2.86 -48.49
CA GLY A 507 4.66 1.51 -48.18
C GLY A 507 3.62 0.55 -47.62
N LYS A 508 2.32 0.82 -47.80
CA LYS A 508 1.22 -0.02 -47.27
C LYS A 508 0.42 -0.71 -48.35
N LEU A 509 0.03 -1.95 -48.12
CA LEU A 509 -0.94 -2.66 -48.93
C LEU A 509 -2.36 -2.21 -48.57
N THR A 510 -3.20 -1.99 -49.59
CA THR A 510 -4.61 -1.65 -49.42
C THR A 510 -5.44 -2.49 -50.38
N ALA A 511 -6.71 -2.70 -50.07
CA ALA A 511 -7.62 -3.40 -50.97
C ALA A 511 -7.66 -2.77 -52.38
N ALA A 512 -7.47 -1.45 -52.48
CA ALA A 512 -7.39 -0.73 -53.76
C ALA A 512 -6.07 -1.00 -54.51
N SER A 513 -4.93 -0.92 -53.82
CA SER A 513 -3.61 -1.10 -54.44
C SER A 513 -3.40 -2.55 -54.90
N VAL A 514 -3.80 -3.53 -54.09
CA VAL A 514 -3.74 -4.95 -54.45
C VAL A 514 -4.66 -5.28 -55.63
N LYS A 515 -5.88 -4.73 -55.64
CA LYS A 515 -6.81 -4.90 -56.78
C LYS A 515 -6.27 -4.29 -58.07
N ALA A 516 -5.59 -3.14 -57.99
CA ALA A 516 -4.95 -2.52 -59.14
C ALA A 516 -3.81 -3.39 -59.68
N ARG A 517 -2.95 -3.91 -58.80
CA ARG A 517 -1.83 -4.79 -59.19
C ARG A 517 -2.30 -6.11 -59.77
N LEU A 518 -3.27 -6.78 -59.14
CA LEU A 518 -3.91 -8.00 -59.66
C LEU A 518 -4.47 -7.81 -61.08
N LYS A 519 -4.99 -6.61 -61.40
CA LYS A 519 -5.47 -6.31 -62.76
C LYS A 519 -4.32 -6.10 -63.76
N ALA A 520 -3.22 -5.49 -63.32
CA ALA A 520 -2.06 -5.18 -64.16
C ALA A 520 -1.29 -6.44 -64.60
N ILE A 521 -1.11 -7.40 -63.69
CA ILE A 521 -0.32 -8.63 -63.95
C ILE A 521 -1.16 -9.79 -64.48
N LYS A 522 -2.46 -9.58 -64.74
CA LYS A 522 -3.39 -10.63 -65.14
C LYS A 522 -2.98 -11.27 -66.48
N GLY A 523 -2.64 -12.55 -66.44
CA GLY A 523 -2.22 -13.31 -67.63
C GLY A 523 -0.74 -13.22 -67.96
N ASN A 524 0.06 -12.54 -67.13
CA ASN A 524 1.51 -12.57 -67.20
C ASN A 524 2.04 -13.92 -66.68
N ALA A 525 2.79 -14.66 -67.50
CA ALA A 525 3.32 -15.96 -67.13
C ALA A 525 4.44 -15.87 -66.08
N ASP A 526 5.16 -14.74 -66.05
CA ASP A 526 6.32 -14.50 -65.19
C ASP A 526 5.93 -13.98 -63.79
N ALA A 527 4.67 -13.54 -63.61
CA ALA A 527 4.15 -12.99 -62.34
C ALA A 527 3.16 -13.94 -61.64
N LYS A 528 3.26 -15.25 -61.87
CA LYS A 528 2.31 -16.24 -61.32
C LYS A 528 2.34 -16.33 -59.80
N GLU A 529 3.52 -16.28 -59.20
CA GLU A 529 3.71 -16.38 -57.74
C GLU A 529 3.22 -15.11 -57.04
N GLU A 530 3.60 -13.92 -57.56
CA GLU A 530 3.05 -12.63 -57.15
C GLU A 530 1.51 -12.61 -57.24
N PHE A 531 0.94 -13.07 -58.35
CA PHE A 531 -0.52 -13.09 -58.54
C PHE A 531 -1.23 -14.02 -57.55
N ALA A 532 -0.62 -15.17 -57.21
CA ALA A 532 -1.16 -16.09 -56.22
C ALA A 532 -1.15 -15.45 -54.82
N LEU A 533 -0.04 -14.83 -54.45
CA LEU A 533 0.14 -14.20 -53.14
C LEU A 533 -0.78 -12.98 -52.96
N LEU A 534 -0.93 -12.14 -53.98
CA LEU A 534 -1.88 -11.02 -53.96
C LEU A 534 -3.34 -11.48 -53.88
N ARG A 535 -3.67 -12.66 -54.43
CA ARG A 535 -5.00 -13.27 -54.25
C ARG A 535 -5.20 -13.80 -52.84
N GLN A 536 -4.19 -14.43 -52.26
CA GLN A 536 -4.22 -14.89 -50.87
C GLN A 536 -4.42 -13.70 -49.93
N TRP A 537 -3.59 -12.65 -50.06
CA TRP A 537 -3.74 -11.41 -49.31
C TRP A 537 -5.14 -10.81 -49.50
N SER A 538 -5.64 -10.73 -50.73
CA SER A 538 -6.96 -10.16 -51.00
C SER A 538 -8.11 -10.97 -50.40
N ALA A 539 -8.01 -12.30 -50.36
CA ALA A 539 -9.01 -13.15 -49.74
C ALA A 539 -9.00 -12.96 -48.22
N LEU A 540 -7.80 -13.04 -47.63
CA LEU A 540 -7.59 -12.89 -46.19
C LEU A 540 -7.99 -11.49 -45.69
N SER A 541 -7.72 -10.45 -46.47
CA SER A 541 -8.11 -9.06 -46.16
C SER A 541 -9.63 -8.87 -46.13
N VAL A 542 -10.35 -9.56 -47.02
CA VAL A 542 -11.83 -9.56 -47.02
C VAL A 542 -12.35 -10.33 -45.81
N GLU A 543 -11.83 -11.52 -45.53
CA GLU A 543 -12.24 -12.32 -44.38
C GLU A 543 -11.97 -11.61 -43.05
N HIS A 544 -10.79 -10.99 -42.89
CA HIS A 544 -10.46 -10.15 -41.74
C HIS A 544 -11.43 -8.97 -41.62
N GLY A 545 -11.73 -8.28 -42.73
CA GLY A 545 -12.67 -7.16 -42.73
C GLY A 545 -14.09 -7.56 -42.32
N ASP A 546 -14.57 -8.72 -42.79
CA ASP A 546 -15.88 -9.28 -42.44
C ASP A 546 -15.90 -9.75 -40.97
N ALA A 547 -14.86 -10.42 -40.49
CA ALA A 547 -14.73 -10.84 -39.09
C ALA A 547 -14.68 -9.63 -38.14
N ALA A 548 -13.84 -8.63 -38.43
CA ALA A 548 -13.73 -7.41 -37.64
C ALA A 548 -15.03 -6.60 -37.61
N ARG A 549 -15.81 -6.65 -38.70
CA ARG A 549 -17.14 -6.03 -38.75
C ARG A 549 -18.14 -6.83 -37.91
N ALA A 550 -18.16 -8.16 -38.02
CA ALA A 550 -19.04 -9.02 -37.23
C ALA A 550 -18.78 -8.84 -35.72
N PHE A 551 -17.52 -8.83 -35.31
CA PHE A 551 -17.11 -8.51 -33.93
C PHE A 551 -17.68 -7.16 -33.46
N LYS A 552 -17.48 -6.09 -34.24
CA LYS A 552 -17.99 -4.75 -33.88
C LYS A 552 -19.52 -4.70 -33.80
N GLU A 553 -20.22 -5.41 -34.68
CA GLU A 553 -21.68 -5.50 -34.67
C GLU A 553 -22.17 -6.27 -33.43
N ALA A 554 -21.54 -7.40 -33.09
CA ALA A 554 -21.85 -8.20 -31.90
C ALA A 554 -21.57 -7.41 -30.60
N GLN A 555 -20.41 -6.75 -30.49
CA GLN A 555 -20.08 -5.91 -29.34
C GLN A 555 -21.07 -4.74 -29.17
N ALA A 556 -21.46 -4.09 -30.26
CA ALA A 556 -22.46 -3.02 -30.22
C ALA A 556 -23.84 -3.54 -29.77
N ALA A 557 -24.22 -4.75 -30.21
CA ALA A 557 -25.45 -5.40 -29.77
C ALA A 557 -25.42 -5.73 -28.27
N LEU A 558 -24.33 -6.33 -27.80
CA LEU A 558 -24.10 -6.63 -26.38
C LEU A 558 -24.16 -5.36 -25.53
N ASN A 559 -23.46 -4.29 -25.92
CA ASN A 559 -23.51 -3.00 -25.23
C ASN A 559 -24.94 -2.46 -25.12
N ALA A 560 -25.74 -2.56 -26.19
CA ALA A 560 -27.13 -2.14 -26.18
C ALA A 560 -28.02 -3.01 -25.27
N MET A 561 -27.72 -4.30 -25.16
CA MET A 561 -28.40 -5.22 -24.23
C MET A 561 -28.08 -4.89 -22.77
N VAL A 562 -26.79 -4.66 -22.47
CA VAL A 562 -26.31 -4.26 -21.14
C VAL A 562 -27.00 -2.98 -20.67
N VAL A 563 -27.02 -1.92 -21.48
CA VAL A 563 -27.66 -0.65 -21.11
C VAL A 563 -29.17 -0.82 -20.83
N LYS A 564 -29.85 -1.68 -21.61
CA LYS A 564 -31.26 -2.01 -21.34
C LYS A 564 -31.44 -2.82 -20.05
N GLN A 565 -30.45 -3.62 -19.67
CA GLN A 565 -30.50 -4.45 -18.47
C GLN A 565 -30.33 -3.61 -17.20
N TYR A 566 -29.48 -2.59 -17.19
CA TYR A 566 -29.36 -1.65 -16.06
C TYR A 566 -30.73 -1.09 -15.64
N ALA A 567 -31.53 -0.65 -16.61
CA ALA A 567 -32.87 -0.07 -16.36
C ALA A 567 -33.90 -1.08 -15.82
N LYS A 568 -33.63 -2.39 -15.90
CA LYS A 568 -34.53 -3.47 -15.50
C LYS A 568 -34.02 -4.28 -14.32
N LEU A 569 -32.88 -3.89 -13.75
CA LEU A 569 -32.19 -4.68 -12.75
C LEU A 569 -33.03 -4.76 -11.46
N PRO A 570 -33.41 -5.97 -11.00
CA PRO A 570 -34.11 -6.13 -9.73
C PRO A 570 -33.25 -5.64 -8.56
N ASP A 571 -33.88 -5.10 -7.51
CA ASP A 571 -33.15 -4.59 -6.33
C ASP A 571 -32.27 -5.65 -5.65
N ALA A 572 -32.76 -6.89 -5.59
CA ALA A 572 -32.01 -8.01 -5.04
C ALA A 572 -30.74 -8.28 -5.87
N ASP A 573 -30.86 -8.19 -7.20
CA ASP A 573 -29.76 -8.44 -8.12
C ASP A 573 -28.76 -7.29 -8.12
N SER A 574 -29.21 -6.03 -8.02
CA SER A 574 -28.32 -4.88 -7.92
C SER A 574 -27.47 -4.92 -6.65
N LYS A 575 -28.09 -5.29 -5.51
CA LYS A 575 -27.34 -5.52 -4.26
C LYS A 575 -26.35 -6.66 -4.43
N ALA A 576 -26.78 -7.77 -5.02
CA ALA A 576 -25.94 -8.95 -5.23
C ALA A 576 -24.74 -8.67 -6.16
N LEU A 577 -24.90 -7.81 -7.16
CA LEU A 577 -23.82 -7.41 -8.07
C LEU A 577 -22.79 -6.51 -7.37
N VAL A 578 -23.24 -5.59 -6.52
CA VAL A 578 -22.34 -4.68 -5.80
C VAL A 578 -21.64 -5.40 -4.65
N VAL A 579 -22.38 -6.10 -3.79
CA VAL A 579 -21.80 -6.66 -2.57
C VAL A 579 -21.00 -7.93 -2.87
N GLU A 580 -21.56 -8.88 -3.61
CA GLU A 580 -20.95 -10.19 -3.81
C GLU A 580 -20.00 -10.20 -5.00
N ASP A 581 -20.45 -9.72 -6.16
CA ASP A 581 -19.69 -9.82 -7.40
C ASP A 581 -18.65 -8.71 -7.56
N LYS A 582 -18.82 -7.57 -6.87
CA LYS A 582 -17.85 -6.47 -6.86
C LYS A 582 -17.03 -6.47 -5.56
N TRP A 583 -17.63 -6.13 -4.42
CA TRP A 583 -16.89 -5.89 -3.18
C TRP A 583 -16.25 -7.17 -2.62
N ILE A 584 -17.04 -8.21 -2.36
CA ILE A 584 -16.54 -9.48 -1.79
C ILE A 584 -15.63 -10.20 -2.79
N ALA A 585 -15.96 -10.21 -4.08
CA ALA A 585 -15.12 -10.84 -5.10
C ALA A 585 -13.73 -10.20 -5.17
N THR A 586 -13.65 -8.85 -5.17
CA THR A 586 -12.36 -8.14 -5.16
C THR A 586 -11.55 -8.45 -3.90
N LEU A 587 -12.21 -8.45 -2.73
CA LEU A 587 -11.53 -8.81 -1.48
C LEU A 587 -11.08 -10.27 -1.45
N ARG A 588 -11.86 -11.20 -2.02
CA ARG A 588 -11.48 -12.61 -2.14
C ARG A 588 -10.22 -12.77 -2.98
N GLU A 589 -10.17 -12.10 -4.13
CA GLU A 589 -8.99 -12.11 -5.01
C GLU A 589 -7.74 -11.56 -4.28
N ALA A 590 -7.90 -10.50 -3.49
CA ALA A 590 -6.81 -9.99 -2.65
C ALA A 590 -6.35 -11.02 -1.59
N MET A 591 -7.28 -11.78 -1.00
CA MET A 591 -6.94 -12.86 -0.05
C MET A 591 -6.23 -14.04 -0.73
N ASP A 592 -6.69 -14.46 -1.91
CA ASP A 592 -5.99 -15.51 -2.67
C ASP A 592 -4.58 -15.04 -3.10
N GLY A 593 -4.42 -13.76 -3.43
CA GLY A 593 -3.10 -13.16 -3.68
C GLY A 593 -2.16 -13.19 -2.47
N GLU A 594 -2.68 -13.19 -1.23
CA GLU A 594 -1.88 -13.32 -0.01
C GLU A 594 -1.34 -14.75 0.17
N LEU A 595 -2.14 -15.75 -0.18
CA LEU A 595 -1.71 -17.15 -0.22
C LEU A 595 -0.58 -17.35 -1.23
N ASP A 596 -0.73 -16.77 -2.42
CA ASP A 596 0.30 -16.80 -3.46
C ASP A 596 1.58 -16.07 -3.02
N ARG A 597 1.45 -14.93 -2.33
CA ARG A 597 2.60 -14.21 -1.76
C ARG A 597 3.37 -15.07 -0.75
N THR A 598 2.64 -15.74 0.14
CA THR A 598 3.21 -16.65 1.15
C THR A 598 3.96 -17.81 0.48
N ALA A 599 3.34 -18.45 -0.52
CA ALA A 599 3.97 -19.51 -1.29
C ALA A 599 5.21 -19.03 -2.05
N GLN A 600 5.13 -17.84 -2.64
CA GLN A 600 6.22 -17.24 -3.40
C GLN A 600 7.40 -16.87 -2.49
N ALA A 601 7.15 -16.35 -1.28
CA ALA A 601 8.21 -16.05 -0.31
C ALA A 601 8.99 -17.31 0.08
N LEU A 602 8.27 -18.40 0.40
CA LEU A 602 8.88 -19.70 0.66
C LEU A 602 9.66 -20.22 -0.55
N THR A 603 9.05 -20.17 -1.74
CA THR A 603 9.67 -20.58 -3.01
C THR A 603 11.00 -19.86 -3.23
N MET A 604 11.00 -18.52 -3.11
CA MET A 604 12.18 -17.70 -3.35
C MET A 604 13.29 -18.00 -2.34
N ARG A 605 12.94 -18.20 -1.07
CA ARG A 605 13.94 -18.54 -0.05
C ARG A 605 14.54 -19.92 -0.30
N ILE A 606 13.73 -20.93 -0.61
CA ILE A 606 14.21 -22.28 -0.91
C ILE A 606 15.07 -22.27 -2.17
N LYS A 607 14.62 -21.61 -3.24
CA LYS A 607 15.40 -21.44 -4.47
C LYS A 607 16.76 -20.79 -4.20
N SER A 608 16.79 -19.74 -3.38
CA SER A 608 18.06 -19.11 -2.96
C SER A 608 18.98 -20.10 -2.23
N LEU A 609 18.45 -20.95 -1.35
CA LEU A 609 19.23 -21.96 -0.64
C LEU A 609 19.73 -23.10 -1.55
N THR A 610 18.89 -23.57 -2.47
CA THR A 610 19.25 -24.66 -3.38
C THR A 610 20.29 -24.19 -4.40
N GLU A 611 20.09 -23.03 -5.04
CA GLU A 611 21.00 -22.50 -6.06
C GLU A 611 22.34 -22.08 -5.47
N ARG A 612 22.35 -21.50 -4.27
CA ARG A 612 23.57 -21.02 -3.61
C ARG A 612 24.60 -22.11 -3.38
N TYR A 613 24.15 -23.32 -3.07
CA TYR A 613 25.03 -24.44 -2.72
C TYR A 613 24.99 -25.58 -3.75
N ALA A 614 24.40 -25.35 -4.93
CA ALA A 614 24.27 -26.35 -5.99
C ALA A 614 25.61 -26.70 -6.65
N ALA A 615 26.48 -25.70 -6.85
CA ALA A 615 27.76 -25.88 -7.55
C ALA A 615 28.94 -25.64 -6.59
N PRO A 616 29.41 -26.68 -5.86
CA PRO A 616 30.53 -26.54 -4.94
C PRO A 616 31.86 -26.30 -5.66
N LEU A 617 32.84 -25.75 -4.94
CA LEU A 617 34.15 -25.36 -5.48
C LEU A 617 34.82 -26.45 -6.37
N PRO A 618 34.80 -27.75 -6.04
CA PRO A 618 35.38 -28.78 -6.90
C PRO A 618 34.70 -28.85 -8.28
N GLU A 619 33.38 -28.70 -8.35
CA GLU A 619 32.64 -28.73 -9.62
C GLU A 619 32.92 -27.48 -10.45
N LEU A 620 32.99 -26.31 -9.80
CA LEU A 620 33.37 -25.06 -10.47
C LEU A 620 34.79 -25.14 -11.03
N ASN A 621 35.74 -25.70 -10.28
CA ASN A 621 37.11 -25.90 -10.76
C ASN A 621 37.16 -26.83 -11.97
N ASN A 622 36.36 -27.91 -11.97
CA ASN A 622 36.25 -28.80 -13.13
C ASN A 622 35.64 -28.08 -14.33
N ALA A 623 34.59 -27.30 -14.14
CA ALA A 623 33.95 -26.53 -15.20
C ALA A 623 34.89 -25.48 -15.80
N VAL A 624 35.71 -24.81 -14.97
CA VAL A 624 36.76 -23.88 -15.42
C VAL A 624 37.79 -24.63 -16.25
N ALA A 625 38.30 -25.77 -15.78
CA ALA A 625 39.26 -26.57 -16.52
C ALA A 625 38.71 -27.03 -17.89
N ASP A 626 37.44 -27.44 -17.95
CA ASP A 626 36.77 -27.82 -19.20
C ASP A 626 36.61 -26.64 -20.17
N LEU A 627 36.28 -25.45 -19.65
CA LEU A 627 36.15 -24.23 -20.46
C LEU A 627 37.52 -23.74 -20.96
N GLU A 628 38.54 -23.77 -20.10
CA GLU A 628 39.93 -23.47 -20.48
C GLU A 628 40.39 -24.39 -21.61
N ALA A 629 40.14 -25.69 -21.50
CA ALA A 629 40.46 -26.66 -22.55
C ALA A 629 39.72 -26.37 -23.86
N LYS A 630 38.44 -25.95 -23.81
CA LYS A 630 37.67 -25.54 -25.00
C LYS A 630 38.25 -24.28 -25.65
N VAL A 631 38.60 -23.27 -24.86
CA VAL A 631 39.17 -22.02 -25.36
C VAL A 631 40.54 -22.28 -26.00
N ALA A 632 41.40 -23.05 -25.35
CA ALA A 632 42.69 -23.46 -25.91
C ALA A 632 42.54 -24.12 -27.28
N LYS A 633 41.59 -25.07 -27.41
CA LYS A 633 41.28 -25.73 -28.69
C LYS A 633 40.78 -24.76 -29.77
N HIS A 634 39.99 -23.74 -29.40
CA HIS A 634 39.55 -22.71 -30.33
C HIS A 634 40.71 -21.81 -30.79
N LEU A 635 41.63 -21.45 -29.89
CA LEU A 635 42.82 -20.68 -30.22
C LEU A 635 43.75 -21.44 -31.18
N GLU A 636 43.97 -22.74 -30.93
CA GLU A 636 44.72 -23.63 -31.84
C GLU A 636 44.10 -23.63 -33.25
N HIS A 637 42.77 -23.76 -33.35
CA HIS A 637 42.07 -23.68 -34.64
C HIS A 637 42.21 -22.32 -35.35
N MET A 638 42.47 -21.24 -34.61
CA MET A 638 42.72 -19.90 -35.14
C MET A 638 44.19 -19.64 -35.48
N GLY A 639 45.08 -20.62 -35.26
CA GLY A 639 46.51 -20.51 -35.54
C GLY A 639 47.30 -19.76 -34.46
N PHE A 640 46.74 -19.62 -33.26
CA PHE A 640 47.46 -19.17 -32.08
C PHE A 640 47.84 -20.40 -31.26
N ASP A 641 49.11 -20.79 -31.27
CA ASP A 641 49.63 -21.80 -30.35
C ASP A 641 49.63 -21.18 -28.93
N ALA A 642 48.92 -21.82 -28.00
CA ALA A 642 48.76 -21.39 -26.61
C ALA A 642 50.01 -21.62 -25.75
#